data_AF-A0A1L8SVG3-F1
#
_entry.id   AF-A0A1L8SVG3-F1
#
_cell.length_a   1.000
_cell.length_b   1.000
_cell.length_c   1.000
_cell.angle_alpha   90.00
_cell.angle_beta   90.00
_cell.angle_gamma   90.00
#
_symmetry.space_group_name_H-M   'P 1'
#
loop_
_entity.id
_entity.type
_entity.pdbx_description
1 polymer ?
#
loop_
_entity_poly.entity_id
_entity_poly.type
_entity_poly.pdbx_seq_one_letter_code
_entity_poly.pdbx_strand_id
1 'polypeptide(L)'
;MKKAISQKRGYDMNHKKVAEEVNQALGEGNIQAAAHCATRLRLVLKDPSLIDHAALDNNDDVKGTFEANGQFQIIIGPGDVNKVYAELIQIANVKEASTEDLKAVANANGKSNPVMALVKVLSDIFVPIIPALVAGGLLMAINNVLTSPNLFGPQSVVEMFPSVKDFASIINLLASAPFAFLPILVGFSATKRFGGNQYLGAAMGMAMVMPDLINGYGVANAIADGSMPYWNIFGLQVAQAGYQGSVLPIVAVAWILANLEKFFHKRISKALDFTFTPMLAIIITGFLTFIIVGPAMRVVSDGLTNGLVWLYNTTGAVGLGIFGLFYSPIVITGLHQTFPAIETTLLADIAKTGGSFIFPVASMANIAQGAACLAVFALSKNKKQKGLASSASLSAMLGITEPAIFGINLKLKFPFICGMIASGVACVLIGLFRVLSVAMGPASVIGFISIAPKSIPMFMLSGVVSLVLGFTFTFVYGKRKMAFEITDESSSQEAVAINQSPTQGTEEPKDELIGAAVAGTVVPLKDVEDQVFATEVMGKGVAIDPSSNEIYAPVSGVLTVAYDSKHAYGIQSADGAEILVHIGIDTVELKGEHFISNKKVGELVKKGDLLGSFDRDKIKSAGYDDKVMMIVTNTKAYGDVAVLDKGSVQPGEDLIAVSEAYGN
;
A
#
# COMPACT_ATOMS: atom_id res chain seq x y z
N MET A 1 -46.92 25.04 25.16
CA MET A 1 -45.78 25.31 24.26
C MET A 1 -44.46 24.62 24.61
N LYS A 2 -44.34 23.81 25.68
CA LYS A 2 -43.11 23.09 26.06
C LYS A 2 -43.10 21.58 25.74
N LYS A 3 -44.00 21.08 24.88
CA LYS A 3 -44.16 19.63 24.63
C LYS A 3 -44.04 19.20 23.16
N ALA A 4 -43.59 20.09 22.26
CA ALA A 4 -43.54 19.83 20.81
C ALA A 4 -42.13 19.89 20.20
N ILE A 5 -41.06 19.77 21.01
CA ILE A 5 -39.65 19.80 20.53
C ILE A 5 -38.97 18.41 20.69
N SER A 6 -39.72 17.33 20.95
CA SER A 6 -39.11 16.01 21.26
C SER A 6 -39.05 15.01 20.10
N GLN A 7 -39.46 15.35 18.88
CA GLN A 7 -39.48 14.39 17.77
C GLN A 7 -39.07 15.01 16.44
N LYS A 8 -37.75 15.18 16.25
CA LYS A 8 -37.12 15.27 14.92
C LYS A 8 -35.73 14.63 15.04
N ARG A 9 -35.66 13.31 14.88
CA ARG A 9 -34.39 12.59 14.70
C ARG A 9 -34.08 12.59 13.20
N GLY A 10 -32.95 13.17 12.82
CA GLY A 10 -32.26 12.84 11.56
C GLY A 10 -31.86 11.36 11.57
N TYR A 11 -31.34 10.85 10.46
CA TYR A 11 -30.91 9.45 10.30
C TYR A 11 -30.03 9.02 11.50
N ASP A 12 -30.61 8.28 12.43
CA ASP A 12 -29.97 7.82 13.66
C ASP A 12 -29.70 6.33 13.46
N MET A 13 -28.45 5.98 13.16
CA MET A 13 -28.02 4.60 12.92
C MET A 13 -28.43 3.73 14.11
N ASN A 14 -29.11 2.61 13.85
CA ASN A 14 -29.42 1.67 14.91
C ASN A 14 -28.19 0.79 15.20
N HIS A 15 -27.31 1.26 16.08
CA HIS A 15 -26.00 0.63 16.33
C HIS A 15 -26.09 -0.83 16.74
N LYS A 16 -27.13 -1.20 17.52
CA LYS A 16 -27.34 -2.59 17.93
C LYS A 16 -27.69 -3.48 16.75
N LYS A 17 -28.60 -3.02 15.89
CA LYS A 17 -28.97 -3.75 14.68
C LYS A 17 -27.76 -3.94 13.75
N VAL A 18 -26.97 -2.88 13.54
CA VAL A 18 -25.74 -2.96 12.73
C VAL A 18 -24.74 -3.94 13.34
N ALA A 19 -24.57 -3.95 14.68
CA ALA A 19 -23.70 -4.90 15.36
C ALA A 19 -24.19 -6.35 15.26
N GLU A 20 -25.50 -6.60 15.34
CA GLU A 20 -26.12 -7.92 15.12
C GLU A 20 -25.89 -8.41 13.69
N GLU A 21 -26.14 -7.55 12.69
CA GLU A 21 -25.93 -7.84 11.27
C GLU A 21 -24.45 -8.10 10.97
N VAL A 22 -23.54 -7.30 11.54
CA VAL A 22 -22.08 -7.51 11.43
C VAL A 22 -21.67 -8.84 12.07
N ASN A 23 -22.12 -9.15 13.28
CA ASN A 23 -21.77 -10.41 13.94
C ASN A 23 -22.29 -11.63 13.17
N GLN A 24 -23.52 -11.55 12.65
CA GLN A 24 -24.12 -12.60 11.84
C GLN A 24 -23.34 -12.79 10.54
N ALA A 25 -23.00 -11.69 9.84
CA ALA A 25 -22.26 -11.74 8.60
C ALA A 25 -20.81 -12.22 8.80
N LEU A 26 -20.22 -12.06 9.99
CA LEU A 26 -18.89 -12.60 10.30
C LEU A 26 -18.92 -14.08 10.70
N GLY A 27 -20.11 -14.64 10.95
CA GLY A 27 -20.31 -15.94 11.57
C GLY A 27 -20.27 -15.86 13.11
N GLU A 28 -21.33 -16.32 13.76
CA GLU A 28 -21.45 -16.26 15.21
C GLU A 28 -20.28 -16.98 15.92
N GLY A 29 -19.63 -16.28 16.85
CA GLY A 29 -18.48 -16.82 17.59
C GLY A 29 -17.18 -16.89 16.79
N ASN A 30 -17.14 -16.35 15.57
CA ASN A 30 -15.94 -16.29 14.74
C ASN A 30 -14.98 -15.14 15.15
N ILE A 31 -15.47 -14.13 15.88
CA ILE A 31 -14.66 -13.02 16.38
C ILE A 31 -13.79 -13.52 17.54
N GLN A 32 -12.47 -13.38 17.41
CA GLN A 32 -11.51 -13.76 18.45
C GLN A 32 -11.09 -12.56 19.29
N ALA A 33 -10.85 -11.44 18.64
CA ALA A 33 -10.51 -10.18 19.28
C ALA A 33 -11.02 -9.03 18.41
N ALA A 34 -11.45 -7.96 19.06
CA ALA A 34 -12.00 -6.79 18.40
C ALA A 34 -11.43 -5.51 19.03
N ALA A 35 -11.05 -4.57 18.19
CA ALA A 35 -10.78 -3.19 18.54
C ALA A 35 -11.50 -2.28 17.54
N HIS A 36 -11.39 -0.97 17.74
CA HIS A 36 -11.85 0.02 16.78
C HIS A 36 -10.91 1.21 16.77
N CYS A 37 -10.91 1.95 15.66
CA CYS A 37 -10.32 3.29 15.59
C CYS A 37 -11.44 4.32 15.43
N ALA A 38 -11.10 5.55 15.00
CA ALA A 38 -12.07 6.62 14.83
C ALA A 38 -13.22 6.26 13.87
N THR A 39 -12.95 5.43 12.85
CA THR A 39 -13.89 5.22 11.74
C THR A 39 -14.16 3.75 11.39
N ARG A 40 -13.45 2.80 12.00
CA ARG A 40 -13.45 1.39 11.58
C ARG A 40 -13.38 0.43 12.77
N LEU A 41 -14.05 -0.71 12.62
CA LEU A 41 -13.83 -1.90 13.44
C LEU A 41 -12.60 -2.65 12.92
N ARG A 42 -11.78 -3.17 13.82
CA ARG A 42 -10.59 -3.98 13.54
C ARG A 42 -10.75 -5.32 14.24
N LEU A 43 -10.89 -6.39 13.49
CA LEU A 43 -11.28 -7.71 13.99
C LEU A 43 -10.22 -8.75 13.64
N VAL A 44 -9.90 -9.61 14.59
CA VAL A 44 -9.17 -10.86 14.34
C VAL A 44 -10.19 -11.98 14.39
N LEU A 45 -10.30 -12.73 13.29
CA LEU A 45 -11.29 -13.78 13.11
C LEU A 45 -10.63 -15.15 13.23
N LYS A 46 -11.36 -16.14 13.73
CA LYS A 46 -10.89 -17.54 13.84
C LYS A 46 -10.81 -18.20 12.47
N ASP A 47 -11.80 -17.94 11.62
CA ASP A 47 -11.91 -18.49 10.28
C ASP A 47 -12.51 -17.45 9.31
N PRO A 48 -11.68 -16.79 8.48
CA PRO A 48 -12.14 -15.82 7.49
C PRO A 48 -13.09 -16.39 6.43
N SER A 49 -13.16 -17.73 6.26
CA SER A 49 -14.05 -18.33 5.25
C SER A 49 -15.54 -18.27 5.61
N LEU A 50 -15.86 -17.98 6.87
CA LEU A 50 -17.24 -17.86 7.37
C LEU A 50 -17.85 -16.47 7.10
N ILE A 51 -17.09 -15.53 6.53
CA ILE A 51 -17.56 -14.16 6.29
C ILE A 51 -18.52 -14.12 5.11
N ASP A 52 -19.73 -13.64 5.36
CA ASP A 52 -20.69 -13.21 4.34
C ASP A 52 -20.39 -11.77 3.92
N HIS A 53 -19.49 -11.63 2.95
CA HIS A 53 -19.16 -10.33 2.36
C HIS A 53 -20.35 -9.65 1.68
N ALA A 54 -21.32 -10.42 1.17
CA ALA A 54 -22.48 -9.84 0.49
C ALA A 54 -23.42 -9.16 1.50
N ALA A 55 -23.62 -9.77 2.68
CA ALA A 55 -24.37 -9.17 3.77
C ALA A 55 -23.70 -7.87 4.27
N LEU A 56 -22.38 -7.85 4.40
CA LEU A 56 -21.63 -6.64 4.80
C LEU A 56 -21.65 -5.54 3.72
N ASP A 57 -21.54 -5.90 2.44
CA ASP A 57 -21.52 -4.92 1.34
C ASP A 57 -22.91 -4.32 1.04
N ASN A 58 -23.99 -5.06 1.35
CA ASN A 58 -25.38 -4.61 1.21
C ASN A 58 -25.90 -3.86 2.44
N ASN A 59 -25.10 -3.74 3.50
CA ASN A 59 -25.46 -2.96 4.67
C ASN A 59 -25.18 -1.47 4.42
N ASP A 60 -26.23 -0.64 4.39
CA ASP A 60 -26.11 0.80 4.10
C ASP A 60 -25.25 1.56 5.13
N ASP A 61 -25.13 1.03 6.34
CA ASP A 61 -24.34 1.59 7.44
C ASP A 61 -22.86 1.11 7.43
N VAL A 62 -22.52 0.15 6.54
CA VAL A 62 -21.14 -0.31 6.29
C VAL A 62 -20.59 0.35 5.02
N LYS A 63 -19.62 1.24 5.19
CA LYS A 63 -19.03 2.01 4.09
C LYS A 63 -18.03 1.18 3.26
N GLY A 64 -17.47 0.12 3.83
CA GLY A 64 -16.60 -0.83 3.14
C GLY A 64 -15.93 -1.83 4.07
N THR A 65 -15.33 -2.88 3.50
CA THR A 65 -14.58 -3.91 4.23
C THR A 65 -13.26 -4.22 3.52
N PHE A 66 -12.20 -4.55 4.27
CA PHE A 66 -10.92 -4.98 3.71
C PHE A 66 -10.09 -5.76 4.74
N GLU A 67 -9.10 -6.51 4.27
CA GLU A 67 -8.13 -7.22 5.13
C GLU A 67 -6.76 -6.54 5.07
N ALA A 68 -6.16 -6.33 6.24
CA ALA A 68 -4.79 -5.83 6.35
C ALA A 68 -4.11 -6.37 7.60
N ASN A 69 -2.84 -6.78 7.48
CA ASN A 69 -2.01 -7.22 8.61
C ASN A 69 -2.63 -8.35 9.47
N GLY A 70 -3.41 -9.25 8.86
CA GLY A 70 -4.10 -10.33 9.57
C GLY A 70 -5.33 -9.87 10.38
N GLN A 71 -5.85 -8.68 10.08
CA GLN A 71 -7.08 -8.13 10.65
C GLN A 71 -8.10 -7.89 9.54
N PHE A 72 -9.34 -8.29 9.80
CA PHE A 72 -10.50 -7.91 9.00
C PHE A 72 -11.03 -6.56 9.50
N GLN A 73 -11.12 -5.58 8.61
CA GLN A 73 -11.54 -4.22 8.95
C GLN A 73 -12.87 -3.88 8.29
N ILE A 74 -13.77 -3.28 9.07
CA ILE A 74 -15.10 -2.84 8.62
C ILE A 74 -15.21 -1.33 8.86
N ILE A 75 -15.41 -0.56 7.79
CA ILE A 75 -15.55 0.90 7.83
C ILE A 75 -17.01 1.22 8.12
N ILE A 76 -17.27 1.86 9.27
CA ILE A 76 -18.63 2.30 9.67
C ILE A 76 -18.72 3.82 9.48
N GLY A 77 -17.79 4.56 10.07
CA GLY A 77 -17.74 6.02 10.04
C GLY A 77 -17.43 6.63 11.40
N PRO A 78 -17.02 7.92 11.41
CA PRO A 78 -16.75 8.65 12.64
C PRO A 78 -18.03 8.80 13.49
N GLY A 79 -17.89 8.69 14.81
CA GLY A 79 -19.00 8.78 15.78
C GLY A 79 -19.78 7.47 16.00
N ASP A 80 -20.15 6.76 14.93
CA ASP A 80 -20.98 5.55 15.03
C ASP A 80 -20.19 4.28 15.37
N VAL A 81 -18.94 4.18 14.91
CA VAL A 81 -18.12 2.98 15.10
C VAL A 81 -17.94 2.60 16.57
N ASN A 82 -17.85 3.57 17.49
CA ASN A 82 -17.71 3.31 18.92
C ASN A 82 -18.96 2.64 19.49
N LYS A 83 -20.13 3.08 19.03
CA LYS A 83 -21.42 2.57 19.50
C LYS A 83 -21.68 1.18 18.93
N VAL A 84 -21.38 0.97 17.64
CA VAL A 84 -21.45 -0.35 17.00
C VAL A 84 -20.46 -1.31 17.66
N TYR A 85 -19.24 -0.86 17.97
CA TYR A 85 -18.25 -1.68 18.70
C TYR A 85 -18.75 -2.11 20.06
N ALA A 86 -19.31 -1.19 20.86
CA ALA A 86 -19.81 -1.48 22.20
C ALA A 86 -20.94 -2.51 22.19
N GLU A 87 -21.82 -2.47 21.18
CA GLU A 87 -22.86 -3.49 20.99
C GLU A 87 -22.25 -4.81 20.50
N LEU A 88 -21.29 -4.75 19.55
CA LEU A 88 -20.66 -5.92 18.95
C LEU A 88 -19.88 -6.77 19.96
N ILE A 89 -19.11 -6.15 20.86
CA ILE A 89 -18.36 -6.88 21.89
C ILE A 89 -19.30 -7.60 22.87
N GLN A 90 -20.47 -7.02 23.16
CA GLN A 90 -21.49 -7.63 24.02
C GLN A 90 -22.16 -8.82 23.32
N ILE A 91 -22.55 -8.64 22.05
CA ILE A 91 -23.20 -9.68 21.24
C ILE A 91 -22.24 -10.85 21.00
N ALA A 92 -20.99 -10.57 20.63
CA ALA A 92 -20.00 -11.59 20.29
C ALA A 92 -19.31 -12.20 21.52
N ASN A 93 -19.55 -11.66 22.72
CA ASN A 93 -18.90 -12.06 23.98
C ASN A 93 -17.37 -12.09 23.89
N VAL A 94 -16.78 -11.02 23.33
CA VAL A 94 -15.34 -10.87 23.12
C VAL A 94 -14.82 -9.76 24.04
N LYS A 95 -13.66 -9.99 24.67
CA LYS A 95 -13.03 -8.96 25.51
C LYS A 95 -12.51 -7.80 24.64
N GLU A 96 -12.64 -6.58 25.16
CA GLU A 96 -11.99 -5.42 24.56
C GLU A 96 -10.47 -5.65 24.48
N ALA A 97 -9.92 -5.44 23.29
CA ALA A 97 -8.49 -5.56 23.01
C ALA A 97 -7.97 -4.23 22.46
N SER A 98 -6.75 -3.85 22.82
CA SER A 98 -6.07 -2.77 22.10
C SER A 98 -5.63 -3.24 20.71
N THR A 99 -5.33 -2.30 19.81
CA THR A 99 -4.85 -2.68 18.47
C THR A 99 -3.45 -3.32 18.51
N GLU A 100 -2.65 -3.05 19.54
CA GLU A 100 -1.39 -3.74 19.83
C GLU A 100 -1.63 -5.19 20.29
N ASP A 101 -2.60 -5.41 21.17
CA ASP A 101 -3.03 -6.76 21.57
C ASP A 101 -3.54 -7.54 20.37
N LEU A 102 -4.29 -6.90 19.45
CA LEU A 102 -4.73 -7.52 18.20
C LEU A 102 -3.56 -7.97 17.33
N LYS A 103 -2.49 -7.16 17.22
CA LYS A 103 -1.28 -7.56 16.47
C LYS A 103 -0.62 -8.78 17.13
N ALA A 104 -0.56 -8.83 18.45
CA ALA A 104 -0.02 -9.99 19.17
C ALA A 104 -0.87 -11.25 18.99
N VAL A 105 -2.21 -11.14 19.08
CA VAL A 105 -3.17 -12.23 18.89
C VAL A 105 -3.19 -12.73 17.44
N ALA A 106 -3.13 -11.83 16.46
CA ALA A 106 -3.01 -12.17 15.04
C ALA A 106 -1.68 -12.90 14.74
N ASN A 107 -0.60 -12.52 15.44
CA ASN A 107 0.69 -13.20 15.32
C ASN A 107 0.71 -14.59 15.99
N ALA A 108 -0.13 -14.83 17.01
CA ALA A 108 -0.16 -16.07 17.79
C ALA A 108 -1.07 -17.17 17.20
N ASN A 109 -2.11 -16.82 16.45
CA ASN A 109 -3.17 -17.77 16.03
C ASN A 109 -3.05 -18.34 14.62
N GLY A 110 -2.07 -17.92 13.83
CA GLY A 110 -1.78 -18.64 12.59
C GLY A 110 -1.15 -20.00 12.91
N LYS A 111 -1.72 -21.11 12.39
CA LYS A 111 -0.87 -22.25 12.04
C LYS A 111 0.17 -21.68 11.08
N SER A 112 1.35 -21.32 11.58
CA SER A 112 2.34 -20.63 10.76
C SER A 112 2.83 -21.65 9.74
N ASN A 113 2.23 -21.65 8.55
CA ASN A 113 2.80 -22.32 7.41
C ASN A 113 4.24 -21.76 7.30
N PRO A 114 5.28 -22.60 7.40
CA PRO A 114 6.67 -22.13 7.36
C PRO A 114 6.94 -21.23 6.15
N VAL A 115 6.24 -21.48 5.04
CA VAL A 115 6.28 -20.64 3.84
C VAL A 115 5.72 -19.25 4.10
N MET A 116 4.56 -19.14 4.74
CA MET A 116 3.94 -17.85 5.06
C MET A 116 4.74 -17.05 6.10
N ALA A 117 5.39 -17.74 7.04
CA ALA A 117 6.31 -17.11 7.99
C ALA A 117 7.56 -16.53 7.29
N LEU A 118 8.16 -17.28 6.36
CA LEU A 118 9.27 -16.82 5.54
C LEU A 118 8.88 -15.61 4.69
N VAL A 119 7.70 -15.65 4.08
CA VAL A 119 7.15 -14.55 3.27
C VAL A 119 6.98 -13.29 4.09
N LYS A 120 6.45 -13.41 5.31
CA LYS A 120 6.31 -12.27 6.22
C LYS A 120 7.67 -11.65 6.53
N VAL A 121 8.69 -12.48 6.82
CA VAL A 121 10.05 -11.99 7.05
C VAL A 121 10.57 -11.22 5.84
N LEU A 122 10.44 -11.77 4.63
CA LEU A 122 10.88 -11.07 3.41
C LEU A 122 10.09 -9.78 3.16
N SER A 123 8.78 -9.77 3.40
CA SER A 123 7.93 -8.59 3.21
C SER A 123 8.34 -7.46 4.17
N ASP A 124 8.53 -7.78 5.46
CA ASP A 124 8.95 -6.81 6.47
C ASP A 124 10.33 -6.19 6.16
N ILE A 125 11.18 -6.92 5.42
CA ILE A 125 12.52 -6.47 4.99
C ILE A 125 12.42 -5.59 3.74
N PHE A 126 11.60 -5.98 2.76
CA PHE A 126 11.58 -5.37 1.43
C PHE A 126 10.63 -4.19 1.32
N VAL A 127 9.46 -4.22 1.96
CA VAL A 127 8.45 -3.15 1.83
C VAL A 127 9.03 -1.75 2.14
N PRO A 128 9.81 -1.56 3.23
CA PRO A 128 10.40 -0.25 3.54
C PRO A 128 11.40 0.27 2.49
N ILE A 129 12.00 -0.61 1.68
CA ILE A 129 13.02 -0.24 0.69
C ILE A 129 12.46 -0.07 -0.73
N ILE A 130 11.22 -0.51 -0.99
CA ILE A 130 10.56 -0.41 -2.29
C ILE A 130 10.59 1.01 -2.87
N PRO A 131 10.28 2.10 -2.13
CA PRO A 131 10.29 3.45 -2.70
C PRO A 131 11.64 3.85 -3.32
N ALA A 132 12.75 3.49 -2.66
CA ALA A 132 14.09 3.77 -3.17
C ALA A 132 14.41 2.94 -4.44
N LEU A 133 14.00 1.66 -4.46
CA LEU A 133 14.20 0.79 -5.63
C LEU A 133 13.33 1.20 -6.82
N VAL A 134 12.10 1.66 -6.58
CA VAL A 134 11.21 2.19 -7.62
C VAL A 134 11.77 3.48 -8.20
N ALA A 135 12.22 4.43 -7.35
CA ALA A 135 12.87 5.66 -7.81
C ALA A 135 14.13 5.36 -8.63
N GLY A 136 15.01 4.48 -8.14
CA GLY A 136 16.20 4.05 -8.86
C GLY A 136 15.86 3.38 -10.20
N GLY A 137 14.88 2.49 -10.21
CA GLY A 137 14.40 1.79 -11.40
C GLY A 137 13.83 2.73 -12.46
N LEU A 138 12.98 3.68 -12.06
CA LEU A 138 12.43 4.70 -12.96
C LEU A 138 13.51 5.62 -13.53
N LEU A 139 14.48 6.05 -12.71
CA LEU A 139 15.63 6.83 -13.20
C LEU A 139 16.49 6.00 -14.16
N MET A 140 16.70 4.70 -13.88
CA MET A 140 17.41 3.79 -14.77
C MET A 140 16.72 3.67 -16.12
N ALA A 141 15.39 3.61 -16.07
CA ALA A 141 14.52 3.56 -17.23
C ALA A 141 14.64 4.85 -18.07
N ILE A 142 14.66 6.04 -17.43
CA ILE A 142 14.94 7.32 -18.11
C ILE A 142 16.34 7.32 -18.72
N ASN A 143 17.36 6.88 -17.98
CA ASN A 143 18.71 6.77 -18.51
C ASN A 143 18.77 5.85 -19.74
N ASN A 144 18.07 4.71 -19.71
CA ASN A 144 18.00 3.80 -20.85
C ASN A 144 17.33 4.46 -22.07
N VAL A 145 16.28 5.26 -21.88
CA VAL A 145 15.66 6.04 -22.96
C VAL A 145 16.65 7.03 -23.58
N LEU A 146 17.48 7.68 -22.75
CA LEU A 146 18.46 8.67 -23.22
C LEU A 146 19.66 8.02 -23.92
N THR A 147 20.11 6.86 -23.43
CA THR A 147 21.39 6.26 -23.82
C THR A 147 21.27 5.08 -24.79
N SER A 148 20.06 4.53 -24.98
CA SER A 148 19.89 3.37 -25.85
C SER A 148 19.88 3.76 -27.33
N PRO A 149 20.77 3.19 -28.15
CA PRO A 149 20.68 3.32 -29.61
C PRO A 149 19.50 2.50 -30.15
N ASN A 150 18.98 2.88 -31.31
CA ASN A 150 17.84 2.25 -32.00
C ASN A 150 16.47 2.46 -31.36
N LEU A 151 16.35 3.30 -30.31
CA LEU A 151 15.05 3.63 -29.72
C LEU A 151 14.31 4.72 -30.50
N PHE A 152 15.02 5.79 -30.89
CA PHE A 152 14.48 6.91 -31.69
C PHE A 152 15.19 7.09 -33.04
N GLY A 153 16.06 6.13 -33.40
CA GLY A 153 16.94 6.18 -34.57
C GLY A 153 18.22 5.41 -34.32
N PRO A 154 19.14 5.28 -35.30
CA PRO A 154 20.38 4.51 -35.14
C PRO A 154 21.26 4.99 -33.98
N GLN A 155 21.22 6.30 -33.70
CA GLN A 155 21.90 6.95 -32.58
C GLN A 155 20.98 7.02 -31.36
N SER A 156 21.57 7.03 -30.17
CA SER A 156 20.89 7.35 -28.90
C SER A 156 20.62 8.85 -28.76
N VAL A 157 19.74 9.26 -27.83
CA VAL A 157 19.44 10.69 -27.59
C VAL A 157 20.71 11.44 -27.17
N VAL A 158 21.55 10.84 -26.33
CA VAL A 158 22.83 11.44 -25.90
C VAL A 158 23.84 11.58 -27.04
N GLU A 159 23.75 10.76 -28.08
CA GLU A 159 24.59 10.89 -29.28
C GLU A 159 24.04 11.96 -30.25
N MET A 160 22.70 12.04 -30.40
CA MET A 160 22.06 13.08 -31.20
C MET A 160 22.21 14.48 -30.57
N PHE A 161 22.15 14.56 -29.24
CA PHE A 161 22.25 15.81 -28.47
C PHE A 161 23.33 15.68 -27.37
N PRO A 162 24.62 15.89 -27.70
CA PRO A 162 25.71 15.71 -26.74
C PRO A 162 25.59 16.52 -25.45
N SER A 163 24.85 17.64 -25.46
CA SER A 163 24.57 18.48 -24.29
C SER A 163 23.77 17.76 -23.18
N VAL A 164 23.05 16.68 -23.50
CA VAL A 164 22.32 15.89 -22.49
C VAL A 164 23.12 14.71 -21.94
N LYS A 165 24.36 14.49 -22.40
CA LYS A 165 25.18 13.34 -21.99
C LYS A 165 25.49 13.36 -20.49
N ASP A 166 25.93 14.49 -19.96
CA ASP A 166 26.27 14.59 -18.53
C ASP A 166 25.01 14.56 -17.66
N PHE A 167 23.89 15.09 -18.16
CA PHE A 167 22.58 14.93 -17.53
C PHE A 167 22.20 13.44 -17.41
N ALA A 168 22.29 12.67 -18.51
CA ALA A 168 22.05 11.23 -18.49
C ALA A 168 23.01 10.50 -17.54
N SER A 169 24.28 10.91 -17.49
CA SER A 169 25.26 10.34 -16.56
C SER A 169 24.88 10.55 -15.08
N ILE A 170 24.38 11.73 -14.72
CA ILE A 170 23.88 12.00 -13.36
C ILE A 170 22.64 11.15 -13.06
N ILE A 171 21.71 11.05 -14.03
CA ILE A 171 20.54 10.19 -13.88
C ILE A 171 20.96 8.73 -13.66
N ASN A 172 21.94 8.22 -14.40
CA ASN A 172 22.48 6.88 -14.23
C ASN A 172 23.12 6.66 -12.85
N LEU A 173 23.85 7.65 -12.33
CA LEU A 173 24.42 7.60 -10.98
C LEU A 173 23.32 7.45 -9.92
N LEU A 174 22.30 8.31 -9.97
CA LEU A 174 21.17 8.28 -9.05
C LEU A 174 20.34 6.99 -9.20
N ALA A 175 20.19 6.51 -10.44
CA ALA A 175 19.47 5.30 -10.77
C ALA A 175 20.13 4.03 -10.21
N SER A 176 21.44 3.93 -10.32
CA SER A 176 22.21 2.73 -9.97
C SER A 176 22.48 2.61 -8.47
N ALA A 177 22.53 3.73 -7.74
CA ALA A 177 22.92 3.74 -6.33
C ALA A 177 22.07 2.81 -5.42
N PRO A 178 20.71 2.82 -5.45
CA PRO A 178 19.90 1.94 -4.61
C PRO A 178 20.17 0.44 -4.84
N PHE A 179 20.55 0.05 -6.06
CA PHE A 179 20.86 -1.34 -6.42
C PHE A 179 22.30 -1.72 -6.05
N ALA A 180 23.25 -0.84 -6.32
CA ALA A 180 24.66 -1.05 -5.96
C ALA A 180 24.83 -1.19 -4.44
N PHE A 181 24.08 -0.38 -3.69
CA PHE A 181 24.10 -0.32 -2.23
C PHE A 181 22.95 -1.09 -1.57
N LEU A 182 22.29 -2.00 -2.30
CA LEU A 182 21.19 -2.81 -1.78
C LEU A 182 21.51 -3.52 -0.45
N PRO A 183 22.71 -4.11 -0.24
CA PRO A 183 23.05 -4.68 1.06
C PRO A 183 22.97 -3.70 2.24
N ILE A 184 23.17 -2.40 2.03
CA ILE A 184 23.02 -1.40 3.09
C ILE A 184 21.54 -1.27 3.47
N LEU A 185 20.67 -1.11 2.47
CA LEU A 185 19.22 -0.96 2.67
C LEU A 185 18.60 -2.20 3.31
N VAL A 186 18.96 -3.39 2.79
CA VAL A 186 18.48 -4.67 3.30
C VAL A 186 19.05 -4.97 4.68
N GLY A 187 20.35 -4.69 4.92
CA GLY A 187 20.97 -4.89 6.23
C GLY A 187 20.28 -4.07 7.32
N PHE A 188 19.93 -2.82 7.01
CA PHE A 188 19.18 -1.95 7.91
C PHE A 188 17.80 -2.53 8.27
N SER A 189 16.97 -2.84 7.27
CA SER A 189 15.60 -3.32 7.51
C SER A 189 15.57 -4.74 8.09
N ALA A 190 16.47 -5.63 7.66
CA ALA A 190 16.58 -6.99 8.17
C ALA A 190 17.06 -7.04 9.62
N THR A 191 18.08 -6.26 10.00
CA THR A 191 18.53 -6.23 11.39
C THR A 191 17.45 -5.65 12.31
N LYS A 192 16.72 -4.61 11.87
CA LYS A 192 15.53 -4.11 12.57
C LYS A 192 14.50 -5.22 12.77
N ARG A 193 14.19 -5.97 11.70
CA ARG A 193 13.20 -7.06 11.73
C ARG A 193 13.58 -8.19 12.68
N PHE A 194 14.87 -8.53 12.72
CA PHE A 194 15.40 -9.54 13.64
C PHE A 194 15.60 -9.00 15.06
N GLY A 195 15.31 -7.72 15.32
CA GLY A 195 15.36 -7.09 16.64
C GLY A 195 16.76 -6.72 17.13
N GLY A 196 17.69 -6.47 16.20
CA GLY A 196 18.99 -5.86 16.48
C GLY A 196 19.03 -4.38 16.08
N ASN A 197 20.18 -3.73 16.23
CA ASN A 197 20.40 -2.34 15.84
C ASN A 197 20.57 -2.22 14.32
N GLN A 198 19.57 -1.60 13.68
CA GLN A 198 19.52 -1.35 12.24
C GLN A 198 20.76 -0.63 11.66
N TYR A 199 21.41 0.24 12.45
CA TYR A 199 22.63 0.93 12.01
C TYR A 199 23.84 0.01 11.97
N LEU A 200 23.92 -0.99 12.86
CA LEU A 200 24.95 -2.03 12.78
C LEU A 200 24.69 -2.96 11.58
N GLY A 201 23.41 -3.24 11.28
CA GLY A 201 23.02 -3.94 10.06
C GLY A 201 23.46 -3.20 8.80
N ALA A 202 23.20 -1.88 8.73
CA ALA A 202 23.68 -1.03 7.65
C ALA A 202 25.21 -0.99 7.58
N ALA A 203 25.92 -0.95 8.71
CA ALA A 203 27.38 -0.98 8.75
C ALA A 203 27.94 -2.30 8.18
N MET A 204 27.32 -3.43 8.49
CA MET A 204 27.65 -4.71 7.83
C MET A 204 27.36 -4.68 6.33
N GLY A 205 26.23 -4.12 5.94
CA GLY A 205 25.89 -3.90 4.52
C GLY A 205 26.93 -3.04 3.79
N MET A 206 27.43 -1.98 4.44
CA MET A 206 28.50 -1.12 3.92
C MET A 206 29.79 -1.92 3.73
N ALA A 207 30.21 -2.67 4.76
CA ALA A 207 31.40 -3.53 4.69
C ALA A 207 31.33 -4.52 3.52
N MET A 208 30.16 -5.10 3.26
CA MET A 208 29.92 -6.06 2.17
C MET A 208 29.99 -5.46 0.77
N VAL A 209 29.94 -4.12 0.62
CA VAL A 209 29.99 -3.42 -0.67
C VAL A 209 31.13 -2.40 -0.77
N MET A 210 32.09 -2.46 0.17
CA MET A 210 33.24 -1.55 0.19
C MET A 210 34.03 -1.62 -1.13
N PRO A 211 34.54 -0.47 -1.63
CA PRO A 211 35.38 -0.42 -2.84
C PRO A 211 36.68 -1.22 -2.75
N ASP A 212 37.16 -1.53 -1.53
CA ASP A 212 38.33 -2.39 -1.29
C ASP A 212 38.08 -3.85 -1.73
N LEU A 213 36.83 -4.23 -1.99
CA LEU A 213 36.44 -5.54 -2.49
C LEU A 213 36.26 -5.52 -4.01
N ILE A 214 36.49 -6.65 -4.67
CA ILE A 214 36.06 -6.82 -6.06
C ILE A 214 34.55 -6.66 -6.11
N ASN A 215 34.07 -5.72 -6.93
CA ASN A 215 32.65 -5.49 -7.11
C ASN A 215 31.93 -6.81 -7.41
N GLY A 216 30.80 -7.06 -6.74
CA GLY A 216 30.04 -8.30 -6.79
C GLY A 216 29.71 -8.77 -8.20
N TYR A 217 29.47 -7.84 -9.14
CA TYR A 217 29.22 -8.14 -10.55
C TYR A 217 30.46 -8.61 -11.31
N GLY A 218 31.65 -8.29 -10.82
CA GLY A 218 32.95 -8.66 -11.40
C GLY A 218 33.59 -9.90 -10.78
N VAL A 219 33.04 -10.44 -9.68
CA VAL A 219 33.64 -11.57 -8.94
C VAL A 219 33.80 -12.81 -9.83
N ALA A 220 32.78 -13.15 -10.63
CA ALA A 220 32.84 -14.30 -11.51
C ALA A 220 33.97 -14.19 -12.55
N ASN A 221 34.15 -12.99 -13.12
CA ASN A 221 35.22 -12.72 -14.09
C ASN A 221 36.60 -12.78 -13.41
N ALA A 222 36.75 -12.15 -12.25
CA ALA A 222 38.00 -12.14 -11.49
C ALA A 222 38.45 -13.54 -11.05
N ILE A 223 37.49 -14.44 -10.76
CA ILE A 223 37.79 -15.84 -10.49
C ILE A 223 38.22 -16.56 -11.76
N ALA A 224 37.53 -16.33 -12.88
CA ALA A 224 37.78 -17.01 -14.14
C ALA A 224 39.13 -16.63 -14.77
N ASP A 225 39.55 -15.37 -14.67
CA ASP A 225 40.81 -14.85 -15.21
C ASP A 225 41.99 -14.96 -14.22
N GLY A 226 41.73 -15.43 -13.00
CA GLY A 226 42.74 -15.60 -11.95
C GLY A 226 43.20 -14.31 -11.29
N SER A 227 42.51 -13.17 -11.50
CA SER A 227 42.83 -11.87 -10.90
C SER A 227 42.21 -11.65 -9.51
N MET A 228 41.39 -12.59 -9.00
CA MET A 228 40.72 -12.48 -7.71
C MET A 228 41.71 -12.31 -6.54
N PRO A 229 41.63 -11.22 -5.76
CA PRO A 229 42.44 -11.06 -4.56
C PRO A 229 41.88 -11.86 -3.38
N TYR A 230 42.78 -12.33 -2.53
CA TYR A 230 42.46 -13.14 -1.34
C TYR A 230 43.15 -12.57 -0.09
N TRP A 231 42.44 -12.55 1.04
CA TRP A 231 43.09 -12.49 2.34
C TRP A 231 43.64 -13.86 2.71
N ASN A 232 44.82 -13.89 3.33
CA ASN A 232 45.36 -15.09 3.96
C ASN A 232 45.14 -15.01 5.48
N ILE A 233 44.11 -15.71 5.95
CA ILE A 233 43.73 -15.74 7.37
C ILE A 233 44.17 -17.08 7.95
N PHE A 234 45.33 -17.11 8.60
CA PHE A 234 45.92 -18.33 9.19
C PHE A 234 46.07 -19.51 8.20
N GLY A 235 46.40 -19.23 6.94
CA GLY A 235 46.51 -20.23 5.87
C GLY A 235 45.23 -20.45 5.06
N LEU A 236 44.10 -19.88 5.49
CA LEU A 236 42.84 -19.91 4.74
C LEU A 236 42.80 -18.75 3.74
N GLN A 237 42.57 -19.07 2.46
CA GLN A 237 42.34 -18.06 1.43
C GLN A 237 40.87 -17.64 1.42
N VAL A 238 40.63 -16.36 1.71
CA VAL A 238 39.29 -15.77 1.76
C VAL A 238 39.17 -14.74 0.66
N ALA A 239 38.29 -14.98 -0.30
CA ALA A 239 38.12 -14.12 -1.46
C ALA A 239 37.63 -12.73 -1.02
N GLN A 240 38.28 -11.67 -1.51
CA GLN A 240 37.90 -10.28 -1.24
C GLN A 240 36.73 -9.86 -2.14
N ALA A 241 35.64 -10.62 -2.06
CA ALA A 241 34.50 -10.49 -2.95
C ALA A 241 33.44 -9.57 -2.33
N GLY A 242 33.04 -8.55 -3.10
CA GLY A 242 31.90 -7.69 -2.78
C GLY A 242 30.58 -8.39 -3.04
N TYR A 243 29.51 -7.87 -2.45
CA TYR A 243 28.17 -8.47 -2.46
C TYR A 243 27.10 -7.51 -3.01
N GLN A 244 27.52 -6.55 -3.84
CA GLN A 244 26.65 -5.61 -4.54
C GLN A 244 25.51 -6.37 -5.26
N GLY A 245 24.29 -5.85 -5.14
CA GLY A 245 23.09 -6.47 -5.73
C GLY A 245 22.65 -7.81 -5.12
N SER A 246 23.34 -8.36 -4.12
CA SER A 246 22.96 -9.64 -3.51
C SER A 246 22.12 -9.47 -2.25
N VAL A 247 21.04 -10.25 -2.15
CA VAL A 247 20.07 -10.17 -1.03
C VAL A 247 20.30 -11.25 0.02
N LEU A 248 20.44 -12.51 -0.41
CA LEU A 248 20.51 -13.64 0.54
C LEU A 248 21.69 -13.54 1.52
N PRO A 249 22.91 -13.17 1.08
CA PRO A 249 24.05 -13.01 2.00
C PRO A 249 23.75 -12.02 3.12
N ILE A 250 23.25 -10.83 2.80
CA ILE A 250 23.02 -9.79 3.80
C ILE A 250 21.88 -10.12 4.76
N VAL A 251 20.81 -10.79 4.30
CA VAL A 251 19.72 -11.23 5.20
C VAL A 251 20.23 -12.23 6.24
N ALA A 252 21.05 -13.18 5.83
CA ALA A 252 21.68 -14.13 6.74
C ALA A 252 22.63 -13.44 7.74
N VAL A 253 23.44 -12.50 7.24
CA VAL A 253 24.36 -11.68 8.05
C VAL A 253 23.60 -10.85 9.07
N ALA A 254 22.51 -10.20 8.69
CA ALA A 254 21.66 -9.41 9.57
C ALA A 254 21.04 -10.26 10.69
N TRP A 255 20.64 -11.49 10.38
CA TRP A 255 20.13 -12.44 11.39
C TRP A 255 21.24 -12.84 12.38
N ILE A 256 22.44 -13.19 11.90
CA ILE A 256 23.57 -13.54 12.75
C ILE A 256 23.93 -12.36 13.66
N LEU A 257 24.05 -11.17 13.07
CA LEU A 257 24.37 -9.93 13.78
C LEU A 257 23.38 -9.66 14.92
N ALA A 258 22.08 -9.69 14.62
CA ALA A 258 21.04 -9.42 15.60
C ALA A 258 21.06 -10.45 16.76
N ASN A 259 21.37 -11.72 16.48
CA ASN A 259 21.48 -12.74 17.52
C ASN A 259 22.74 -12.57 18.37
N LEU A 260 23.88 -12.25 17.77
CA LEU A 260 25.13 -11.98 18.48
C LEU A 260 25.01 -10.73 19.36
N GLU A 261 24.43 -9.65 18.83
CA GLU A 261 24.18 -8.42 19.57
C GLU A 261 23.30 -8.68 20.81
N LYS A 262 22.16 -9.38 20.64
CA LYS A 262 21.29 -9.78 21.77
C LYS A 262 22.00 -10.69 22.77
N PHE A 263 22.88 -11.57 22.30
CA PHE A 263 23.67 -12.42 23.16
C PHE A 263 24.65 -11.60 24.02
N PHE A 264 25.36 -10.64 23.41
CA PHE A 264 26.30 -9.79 24.13
C PHE A 264 25.61 -8.83 25.09
N HIS A 265 24.48 -8.22 24.72
CA HIS A 265 23.65 -7.42 25.66
C HIS A 265 23.24 -8.22 26.91
N LYS A 266 23.07 -9.54 26.80
CA LYS A 266 22.74 -10.41 27.94
C LYS A 266 23.95 -10.83 28.77
N ARG A 267 25.17 -10.76 28.22
CA ARG A 267 26.39 -11.33 28.82
C ARG A 267 27.39 -10.28 29.28
N ILE A 268 27.41 -9.11 28.65
CA ILE A 268 28.31 -8.01 28.97
C ILE A 268 27.65 -7.16 30.07
N SER A 269 28.46 -6.68 31.02
CA SER A 269 27.97 -5.80 32.07
C SER A 269 27.50 -4.47 31.48
N LYS A 270 26.47 -3.85 32.09
CA LYS A 270 25.88 -2.59 31.59
C LYS A 270 26.91 -1.48 31.32
N ALA A 271 27.99 -1.42 32.10
CA ALA A 271 29.05 -0.41 31.94
C ALA A 271 29.90 -0.61 30.67
N LEU A 272 30.03 -1.84 30.18
CA LEU A 272 30.83 -2.19 29.00
C LEU A 272 29.97 -2.44 27.76
N ASP A 273 28.67 -2.70 27.95
CA ASP A 273 27.73 -3.12 26.92
C ASP A 273 27.69 -2.16 25.73
N PHE A 274 27.51 -0.85 25.99
CA PHE A 274 27.42 0.17 24.95
C PHE A 274 28.66 0.23 24.03
N THR A 275 29.85 -0.02 24.57
CA THR A 275 31.11 0.08 23.83
C THR A 275 31.48 -1.24 23.16
N PHE A 276 31.41 -2.36 23.90
CA PHE A 276 31.96 -3.63 23.46
C PHE A 276 30.95 -4.50 22.71
N THR A 277 29.65 -4.42 23.01
CA THR A 277 28.64 -5.24 22.31
C THR A 277 28.61 -4.93 20.82
N PRO A 278 28.49 -3.66 20.36
CA PRO A 278 28.52 -3.35 18.94
C PRO A 278 29.83 -3.78 18.26
N MET A 279 30.96 -3.54 18.91
CA MET A 279 32.29 -3.90 18.38
C MET A 279 32.43 -5.41 18.18
N LEU A 280 32.09 -6.21 19.20
CA LEU A 280 32.19 -7.68 19.14
C LEU A 280 31.18 -8.26 18.15
N ALA A 281 29.96 -7.74 18.11
CA ALA A 281 28.95 -8.15 17.16
C ALA A 281 29.42 -7.93 15.71
N ILE A 282 29.96 -6.74 15.39
CA ILE A 282 30.49 -6.43 14.06
C ILE A 282 31.71 -7.28 13.71
N ILE A 283 32.71 -7.37 14.59
CA ILE A 283 33.95 -8.12 14.30
C ILE A 283 33.63 -9.59 14.02
N ILE A 284 32.87 -10.24 14.91
CA ILE A 284 32.56 -11.66 14.77
C ILE A 284 31.67 -11.88 13.55
N THR A 285 30.64 -11.06 13.35
CA THR A 285 29.79 -11.16 12.16
C THR A 285 30.59 -10.92 10.88
N GLY A 286 31.51 -9.97 10.85
CA GLY A 286 32.36 -9.66 9.69
C GLY A 286 33.23 -10.84 9.27
N PHE A 287 33.95 -11.45 10.22
CA PHE A 287 34.72 -12.67 9.92
C PHE A 287 33.82 -13.81 9.44
N LEU A 288 32.68 -14.04 10.11
CA LEU A 288 31.72 -15.07 9.66
C LEU A 288 31.18 -14.78 8.25
N THR A 289 30.94 -13.50 7.93
CA THR A 289 30.43 -13.05 6.65
C THR A 289 31.37 -13.44 5.52
N PHE A 290 32.63 -13.02 5.57
CA PHE A 290 33.54 -13.24 4.44
C PHE A 290 34.08 -14.66 4.37
N ILE A 291 34.26 -15.33 5.52
CA ILE A 291 34.83 -16.69 5.56
C ILE A 291 33.78 -17.75 5.15
N ILE A 292 32.54 -17.62 5.65
CA ILE A 292 31.56 -18.71 5.60
C ILE A 292 30.26 -18.26 4.93
N VAL A 293 29.58 -17.27 5.52
CA VAL A 293 28.17 -16.97 5.23
C VAL A 293 28.03 -16.40 3.83
N GLY A 294 28.85 -15.43 3.48
CA GLY A 294 28.86 -14.77 2.17
C GLY A 294 29.11 -15.76 1.03
N PRO A 295 30.22 -16.52 1.03
CA PRO A 295 30.47 -17.54 0.02
C PRO A 295 29.37 -18.60 -0.07
N ALA A 296 28.90 -19.12 1.07
CA ALA A 296 27.82 -20.12 1.09
C ALA A 296 26.52 -19.56 0.51
N MET A 297 26.11 -18.36 0.92
CA MET A 297 24.89 -17.72 0.44
C MET A 297 24.99 -17.26 -1.01
N ARG A 298 26.19 -16.93 -1.52
CA ARG A 298 26.41 -16.72 -2.96
C ARG A 298 26.13 -18.00 -3.74
N VAL A 299 26.67 -19.15 -3.33
CA VAL A 299 26.39 -20.43 -3.99
C VAL A 299 24.88 -20.74 -4.00
N VAL A 300 24.19 -20.48 -2.89
CA VAL A 300 22.74 -20.64 -2.81
C VAL A 300 22.02 -19.67 -3.77
N SER A 301 22.44 -18.41 -3.81
CA SER A 301 21.88 -17.37 -4.70
C SER A 301 22.08 -17.72 -6.18
N ASP A 302 23.27 -18.16 -6.55
CA ASP A 302 23.60 -18.56 -7.92
C ASP A 302 22.81 -19.81 -8.32
N GLY A 303 22.69 -20.78 -7.40
CA GLY A 303 21.87 -21.98 -7.59
C GLY A 303 20.40 -21.65 -7.82
N LEU A 304 19.83 -20.76 -7.00
CA LEU A 304 18.46 -20.26 -7.18
C LEU A 304 18.28 -19.57 -8.52
N THR A 305 19.20 -18.65 -8.87
CA THR A 305 19.17 -17.92 -10.14
C THR A 305 19.23 -18.87 -11.33
N ASN A 306 20.14 -19.84 -11.30
CA ASN A 306 20.27 -20.86 -12.34
C ASN A 306 19.01 -21.71 -12.45
N GLY A 307 18.39 -22.09 -11.32
CA GLY A 307 17.14 -22.82 -11.29
C GLY A 307 15.98 -22.04 -11.93
N LEU A 308 15.88 -20.74 -11.64
CA LEU A 308 14.86 -19.86 -12.22
C LEU A 308 15.09 -19.65 -13.73
N VAL A 309 16.33 -19.43 -14.16
CA VAL A 309 16.69 -19.31 -15.57
C VAL A 309 16.43 -20.63 -16.31
N TRP A 310 16.76 -21.77 -15.71
CA TRP A 310 16.45 -23.09 -16.26
C TRP A 310 14.94 -23.29 -16.41
N LEU A 311 14.16 -22.95 -15.37
CA LEU A 311 12.71 -23.05 -15.41
C LEU A 311 12.13 -22.17 -16.52
N TYR A 312 12.56 -20.91 -16.60
CA TYR A 312 12.18 -19.97 -17.65
C TYR A 312 12.51 -20.51 -19.06
N ASN A 313 13.73 -20.97 -19.28
CA ASN A 313 14.16 -21.47 -20.59
C ASN A 313 13.47 -22.79 -20.98
N THR A 314 13.17 -23.65 -20.01
CA THR A 314 12.56 -24.97 -20.23
C THR A 314 11.06 -24.86 -20.48
N THR A 315 10.37 -24.06 -19.67
CA THR A 315 8.90 -23.93 -19.74
C THR A 315 8.45 -22.86 -20.74
N GLY A 316 9.32 -21.89 -21.04
CA GLY A 316 9.12 -20.86 -22.05
C GLY A 316 7.75 -20.17 -21.94
N ALA A 317 7.08 -20.03 -23.08
CA ALA A 317 5.78 -19.38 -23.18
C ALA A 317 4.69 -20.04 -22.32
N VAL A 318 4.70 -21.36 -22.18
CA VAL A 318 3.69 -22.08 -21.38
C VAL A 318 3.88 -21.79 -19.90
N GLY A 319 5.13 -21.83 -19.42
CA GLY A 319 5.44 -21.51 -18.02
C GLY A 319 5.07 -20.09 -17.65
N LEU A 320 5.39 -19.12 -18.51
CA LEU A 320 4.99 -17.73 -18.29
C LEU A 320 3.48 -17.55 -18.38
N GLY A 321 2.78 -18.27 -19.26
CA GLY A 321 1.32 -18.28 -19.31
C GLY A 321 0.69 -18.75 -18.01
N ILE A 322 1.19 -19.86 -17.45
CA ILE A 322 0.74 -20.38 -16.14
C ILE A 322 1.09 -19.37 -15.05
N PHE A 323 2.30 -18.80 -15.06
CA PHE A 323 2.69 -17.84 -14.04
C PHE A 323 1.82 -16.58 -14.09
N GLY A 324 1.54 -16.03 -15.28
CA GLY A 324 0.63 -14.91 -15.48
C GLY A 324 -0.82 -15.19 -15.07
N LEU A 325 -1.29 -16.42 -15.28
CA LEU A 325 -2.62 -16.86 -14.85
C LEU A 325 -2.75 -16.82 -13.32
N PHE A 326 -1.71 -17.25 -12.59
CA PHE A 326 -1.72 -17.33 -11.13
C PHE A 326 -1.11 -16.10 -10.43
N TYR A 327 -0.59 -15.12 -11.18
CA TYR A 327 0.02 -13.93 -10.58
C TYR A 327 -0.97 -13.14 -9.71
N SER A 328 -2.17 -12.84 -10.20
CA SER A 328 -3.17 -12.11 -9.40
C SER A 328 -3.60 -12.85 -8.12
N PRO A 329 -3.83 -14.17 -8.12
CA PRO A 329 -3.97 -14.94 -6.87
C PRO A 329 -2.80 -14.80 -5.90
N ILE A 330 -1.56 -14.79 -6.39
CA ILE A 330 -0.37 -14.55 -5.56
C ILE A 330 -0.40 -13.13 -4.98
N VAL A 331 -0.91 -12.15 -5.74
CA VAL A 331 -1.10 -10.76 -5.25
C VAL A 331 -2.02 -10.72 -4.03
N ILE A 332 -3.15 -11.42 -4.08
CA ILE A 332 -4.11 -11.49 -2.95
C ILE A 332 -3.44 -11.95 -1.66
N THR A 333 -2.57 -12.95 -1.76
CA THR A 333 -1.87 -13.50 -0.58
C THR A 333 -0.73 -12.63 -0.06
N GLY A 334 -0.37 -11.54 -0.75
CA GLY A 334 0.79 -10.71 -0.44
C GLY A 334 2.14 -11.33 -0.84
N LEU A 335 2.17 -12.60 -1.26
CA LEU A 335 3.38 -13.33 -1.64
C LEU A 335 4.21 -12.64 -2.74
N HIS A 336 3.55 -11.88 -3.61
CA HIS A 336 4.19 -11.11 -4.68
C HIS A 336 5.24 -10.10 -4.19
N GLN A 337 5.14 -9.63 -2.94
CA GLN A 337 6.12 -8.71 -2.33
C GLN A 337 7.51 -9.35 -2.13
N THR A 338 7.60 -10.68 -2.24
CA THR A 338 8.88 -11.40 -2.25
C THR A 338 9.56 -11.41 -3.62
N PHE A 339 8.82 -11.16 -4.69
CA PHE A 339 9.35 -11.17 -6.05
C PHE A 339 10.39 -10.09 -6.34
N PRO A 340 10.27 -8.84 -5.84
CA PRO A 340 11.35 -7.84 -5.89
C PRO A 340 12.73 -8.38 -5.49
N ALA A 341 12.81 -9.23 -4.45
CA ALA A 341 14.08 -9.82 -4.00
C ALA A 341 14.68 -10.78 -5.05
N ILE A 342 13.82 -11.60 -5.66
CA ILE A 342 14.20 -12.54 -6.71
C ILE A 342 14.59 -11.78 -7.98
N GLU A 343 13.77 -10.82 -8.37
CA GLU A 343 14.00 -9.95 -9.52
C GLU A 343 15.32 -9.18 -9.40
N THR A 344 15.63 -8.66 -8.21
CA THR A 344 16.91 -7.97 -8.00
C THR A 344 18.09 -8.93 -8.21
N THR A 345 17.96 -10.19 -7.83
CA THR A 345 18.99 -11.20 -8.08
C THR A 345 19.12 -11.51 -9.58
N LEU A 346 18.00 -11.58 -10.32
CA LEU A 346 18.01 -11.75 -11.77
C LEU A 346 18.66 -10.56 -12.50
N LEU A 347 18.35 -9.33 -12.06
CA LEU A 347 18.92 -8.10 -12.61
C LEU A 347 20.38 -7.90 -12.21
N ALA A 348 20.78 -8.37 -11.03
CA ALA A 348 22.17 -8.34 -10.59
C ALA A 348 23.08 -9.18 -11.51
N ASP A 349 22.59 -10.31 -12.01
CA ASP A 349 23.32 -11.17 -12.95
C ASP A 349 22.78 -11.03 -14.40
N ILE A 350 22.43 -9.80 -14.80
CA ILE A 350 21.80 -9.52 -16.11
C ILE A 350 22.62 -10.00 -17.30
N ALA A 351 23.96 -10.04 -17.17
CA ALA A 351 24.85 -10.56 -18.19
C ALA A 351 24.58 -12.06 -18.49
N LYS A 352 24.17 -12.82 -17.47
CA LYS A 352 23.84 -14.23 -17.57
C LYS A 352 22.35 -14.48 -17.80
N THR A 353 21.50 -13.74 -17.11
CA THR A 353 20.03 -13.96 -17.11
C THR A 353 19.35 -13.28 -18.31
N GLY A 354 19.97 -12.22 -18.85
CA GLY A 354 19.36 -11.34 -19.85
C GLY A 354 18.30 -10.39 -19.28
N GLY A 355 17.97 -10.48 -17.99
CA GLY A 355 16.97 -9.65 -17.32
C GLY A 355 15.97 -10.45 -16.48
N SER A 356 14.94 -9.75 -15.98
CA SER A 356 13.87 -10.35 -15.19
C SER A 356 12.63 -10.63 -16.06
N PHE A 357 12.15 -11.87 -16.01
CA PHE A 357 10.88 -12.30 -16.62
C PHE A 357 9.66 -12.04 -15.72
N ILE A 358 9.89 -11.75 -14.43
CA ILE A 358 8.82 -11.55 -13.44
C ILE A 358 8.08 -10.24 -13.69
N PHE A 359 8.83 -9.18 -13.96
CA PHE A 359 8.26 -7.84 -14.13
C PHE A 359 7.34 -7.69 -15.36
N PRO A 360 7.69 -8.24 -16.54
CA PRO A 360 6.75 -8.30 -17.65
C PRO A 360 5.45 -9.04 -17.31
N VAL A 361 5.54 -10.17 -16.59
CA VAL A 361 4.37 -10.95 -16.14
C VAL A 361 3.49 -10.13 -15.20
N ALA A 362 4.10 -9.49 -14.19
CA ALA A 362 3.42 -8.59 -13.27
C ALA A 362 2.69 -7.47 -14.01
N SER A 363 3.35 -6.87 -15.01
CA SER A 363 2.75 -5.81 -15.83
C SER A 363 1.53 -6.30 -16.60
N MET A 364 1.59 -7.49 -17.22
CA MET A 364 0.44 -8.05 -17.93
C MET A 364 -0.72 -8.35 -16.98
N ALA A 365 -0.44 -8.86 -15.78
CA ALA A 365 -1.46 -9.13 -14.77
C ALA A 365 -2.15 -7.84 -14.30
N ASN A 366 -1.38 -6.77 -14.09
CA ASN A 366 -1.89 -5.49 -13.63
C ASN A 366 -2.77 -4.82 -14.69
N ILE A 367 -2.33 -4.86 -15.96
CA ILE A 367 -3.14 -4.41 -17.09
C ILE A 367 -4.43 -5.23 -17.20
N ALA A 368 -4.37 -6.56 -17.07
CA ALA A 368 -5.55 -7.41 -17.18
C ALA A 368 -6.60 -7.12 -16.09
N GLN A 369 -6.16 -6.98 -14.83
CA GLN A 369 -7.04 -6.69 -13.70
C GLN A 369 -7.64 -5.29 -13.79
N GLY A 370 -6.85 -4.30 -14.22
CA GLY A 370 -7.37 -2.95 -14.47
C GLY A 370 -8.37 -2.92 -15.63
N ALA A 371 -8.16 -3.71 -16.69
CA ALA A 371 -9.07 -3.81 -17.81
C ALA A 371 -10.38 -4.54 -17.46
N ALA A 372 -10.31 -5.59 -16.62
CA ALA A 372 -11.49 -6.23 -16.06
C ALA A 372 -12.30 -5.25 -15.21
N CYS A 373 -11.64 -4.45 -14.36
CA CYS A 373 -12.29 -3.40 -13.58
C CYS A 373 -12.93 -2.32 -14.48
N LEU A 374 -12.26 -1.95 -15.58
CA LEU A 374 -12.79 -1.03 -16.59
C LEU A 374 -14.06 -1.56 -17.27
N ALA A 375 -14.11 -2.86 -17.54
CA ALA A 375 -15.31 -3.49 -18.07
C ALA A 375 -16.47 -3.44 -17.07
N VAL A 376 -16.22 -3.61 -15.78
CA VAL A 376 -17.25 -3.41 -14.74
C VAL A 376 -17.74 -1.97 -14.71
N PHE A 377 -16.85 -0.99 -14.84
CA PHE A 377 -17.25 0.42 -15.01
C PHE A 377 -18.20 0.60 -16.21
N ALA A 378 -17.92 -0.04 -17.34
CA ALA A 378 -18.75 0.06 -18.54
C ALA A 378 -20.11 -0.67 -18.39
N LEU A 379 -20.16 -1.76 -17.61
CA LEU A 379 -21.37 -2.54 -17.38
C LEU A 379 -22.28 -1.97 -16.28
N SER A 380 -21.68 -1.37 -15.25
CA SER A 380 -22.43 -0.98 -14.05
C SER A 380 -23.29 0.26 -14.31
N LYS A 381 -24.54 0.19 -13.83
CA LYS A 381 -25.47 1.33 -13.78
C LYS A 381 -25.43 2.06 -12.43
N ASN A 382 -24.86 1.43 -11.40
CA ASN A 382 -24.78 2.00 -10.06
C ASN A 382 -23.69 3.09 -10.01
N LYS A 383 -24.08 4.33 -9.66
CA LYS A 383 -23.15 5.49 -9.62
C LYS A 383 -21.96 5.27 -8.67
N LYS A 384 -22.16 4.64 -7.49
CA LYS A 384 -21.11 4.32 -6.51
C LYS A 384 -20.10 3.34 -7.10
N GLN A 385 -20.60 2.24 -7.70
CA GLN A 385 -19.74 1.23 -8.29
C GLN A 385 -19.01 1.74 -9.53
N LYS A 386 -19.65 2.58 -10.35
CA LYS A 386 -18.99 3.26 -11.48
C LYS A 386 -17.86 4.16 -11.02
N GLY A 387 -18.12 5.02 -10.01
CA GLY A 387 -17.09 5.89 -9.44
C GLY A 387 -15.86 5.08 -9.00
N LEU A 388 -16.08 4.05 -8.17
CA LEU A 388 -15.02 3.18 -7.66
C LEU A 388 -14.28 2.43 -8.77
N ALA A 389 -15.01 1.84 -9.73
CA ALA A 389 -14.39 1.08 -10.82
C ALA A 389 -13.54 1.95 -11.74
N SER A 390 -13.92 3.21 -11.97
CA SER A 390 -13.15 4.12 -12.81
C SER A 390 -11.78 4.48 -12.22
N SER A 391 -11.76 4.90 -10.95
CA SER A 391 -10.52 5.27 -10.26
C SER A 391 -9.63 4.05 -9.99
N ALA A 392 -10.23 2.93 -9.57
CA ALA A 392 -9.52 1.69 -9.33
C ALA A 392 -8.90 1.10 -10.61
N SER A 393 -9.60 1.18 -11.74
CA SER A 393 -9.06 0.75 -13.04
C SER A 393 -7.83 1.58 -13.44
N LEU A 394 -7.90 2.91 -13.30
CA LEU A 394 -6.77 3.79 -13.59
C LEU A 394 -5.58 3.50 -12.68
N SER A 395 -5.83 3.32 -11.37
CA SER A 395 -4.80 2.92 -10.40
C SER A 395 -4.07 1.64 -10.84
N ALA A 396 -4.81 0.62 -11.27
CA ALA A 396 -4.21 -0.64 -11.75
C ALA A 396 -3.38 -0.47 -13.03
N MET A 397 -3.80 0.43 -13.93
CA MET A 397 -3.02 0.80 -15.13
C MET A 397 -1.71 1.54 -14.80
N LEU A 398 -1.60 2.10 -13.60
CA LEU A 398 -0.39 2.75 -13.08
C LEU A 398 0.45 1.82 -12.19
N GLY A 399 -0.01 0.59 -11.96
CA GLY A 399 0.73 -0.44 -11.21
C GLY A 399 0.28 -0.65 -9.77
N ILE A 400 -0.74 0.08 -9.30
CA ILE A 400 -1.36 -0.13 -7.99
C ILE A 400 -2.69 -0.85 -8.19
N THR A 401 -2.69 -2.17 -8.00
CA THR A 401 -3.80 -3.04 -8.42
C THR A 401 -4.78 -3.41 -7.30
N GLU A 402 -4.40 -3.17 -6.06
CA GLU A 402 -5.16 -3.50 -4.87
C GLU A 402 -6.57 -2.89 -4.89
N PRO A 403 -6.76 -1.60 -5.27
CA PRO A 403 -8.10 -1.03 -5.38
C PRO A 403 -8.98 -1.74 -6.41
N ALA A 404 -8.41 -2.22 -7.52
CA ALA A 404 -9.17 -2.95 -8.55
C ALA A 404 -9.49 -4.38 -8.14
N ILE A 405 -8.50 -5.10 -7.59
CA ILE A 405 -8.65 -6.49 -7.17
C ILE A 405 -9.64 -6.59 -6.02
N PHE A 406 -9.41 -5.88 -4.91
CA PHE A 406 -10.23 -5.97 -3.70
C PHE A 406 -11.49 -5.12 -3.76
N GLY A 407 -11.42 -3.94 -4.38
CA GLY A 407 -12.55 -3.00 -4.42
C GLY A 407 -13.66 -3.43 -5.39
N ILE A 408 -13.34 -4.17 -6.46
CA ILE A 408 -14.29 -4.52 -7.52
C ILE A 408 -14.19 -5.99 -7.94
N ASN A 409 -13.02 -6.44 -8.42
CA ASN A 409 -12.93 -7.68 -9.18
C ASN A 409 -13.23 -8.93 -8.35
N LEU A 410 -12.73 -9.00 -7.12
CA LEU A 410 -12.99 -10.12 -6.20
C LEU A 410 -14.41 -10.10 -5.66
N LYS A 411 -14.96 -8.92 -5.37
CA LYS A 411 -16.35 -8.78 -4.91
C LYS A 411 -17.33 -9.42 -5.90
N LEU A 412 -17.12 -9.15 -7.19
CA LEU A 412 -17.93 -9.72 -8.27
C LEU A 412 -17.47 -11.12 -8.72
N LYS A 413 -16.28 -11.57 -8.28
CA LYS A 413 -15.59 -12.83 -8.60
C LYS A 413 -15.23 -13.03 -10.08
N PHE A 414 -16.18 -12.86 -10.99
CA PHE A 414 -15.97 -13.10 -12.42
C PHE A 414 -14.98 -12.15 -13.09
N PRO A 415 -14.90 -10.84 -12.75
CA PRO A 415 -13.90 -9.96 -13.37
C PRO A 415 -12.48 -10.38 -13.00
N PHE A 416 -12.28 -10.84 -11.76
CA PHE A 416 -10.99 -11.34 -11.30
C PHE A 416 -10.52 -12.53 -12.14
N ILE A 417 -11.38 -13.53 -12.35
CA ILE A 417 -11.09 -14.72 -13.17
C ILE A 417 -10.85 -14.34 -14.64
N CYS A 418 -11.66 -13.45 -15.20
CA CYS A 418 -11.48 -12.96 -16.57
C CYS A 418 -10.12 -12.26 -16.74
N GLY A 419 -9.73 -11.43 -15.76
CA GLY A 419 -8.42 -10.78 -15.71
C GLY A 419 -7.28 -11.79 -15.60
N MET A 420 -7.41 -12.84 -14.78
CA MET A 420 -6.40 -13.91 -14.69
C MET A 420 -6.19 -14.60 -16.03
N ILE A 421 -7.27 -14.99 -16.71
CA ILE A 421 -7.19 -15.68 -18.00
C ILE A 421 -6.54 -14.77 -19.05
N ALA A 422 -6.95 -13.50 -19.11
CA ALA A 422 -6.35 -12.51 -20.01
C ALA A 422 -4.85 -12.31 -19.76
N SER A 423 -4.45 -12.20 -18.48
CA SER A 423 -3.05 -12.15 -18.08
C SER A 423 -2.28 -13.38 -18.53
N GLY A 424 -2.83 -14.58 -18.32
CA GLY A 424 -2.20 -15.83 -18.76
C GLY A 424 -1.95 -15.86 -20.26
N VAL A 425 -2.95 -15.47 -21.08
CA VAL A 425 -2.80 -15.41 -22.54
C VAL A 425 -1.76 -14.36 -22.96
N ALA A 426 -1.78 -13.17 -22.36
CA ALA A 426 -0.77 -12.14 -22.63
C ALA A 426 0.65 -12.59 -22.22
N CYS A 427 0.79 -13.34 -21.13
CA CYS A 427 2.07 -13.84 -20.67
C CYS A 427 2.63 -14.98 -21.54
N VAL A 428 1.78 -15.73 -22.24
CA VAL A 428 2.24 -16.62 -23.32
C VAL A 428 2.97 -15.82 -24.40
N LEU A 429 2.43 -14.66 -24.81
CA LEU A 429 3.09 -13.78 -25.78
C LEU A 429 4.42 -13.22 -25.25
N ILE A 430 4.44 -12.77 -23.99
CA ILE A 430 5.68 -12.34 -23.31
C ILE A 430 6.75 -13.43 -23.42
N GLY A 431 6.40 -14.70 -23.18
CA GLY A 431 7.35 -15.80 -23.27
C GLY A 431 7.72 -16.20 -24.71
N LEU A 432 6.79 -16.13 -25.66
CA LEU A 432 7.08 -16.37 -27.08
C LEU A 432 8.08 -15.36 -27.64
N PHE A 433 7.92 -14.08 -27.27
CA PHE A 433 8.79 -13.00 -27.72
C PHE A 433 10.01 -12.77 -26.81
N ARG A 434 10.17 -13.58 -25.75
CA ARG A 434 11.25 -13.50 -24.76
C ARG A 434 11.44 -12.07 -24.24
N VAL A 435 10.33 -11.44 -23.86
CA VAL A 435 10.35 -10.09 -23.29
C VAL A 435 10.89 -10.16 -21.87
N LEU A 436 12.00 -9.47 -21.63
CA LEU A 436 12.65 -9.35 -20.33
C LEU A 436 12.76 -7.87 -19.94
N SER A 437 12.65 -7.62 -18.63
CA SER A 437 12.96 -6.33 -18.02
C SER A 437 14.45 -6.22 -17.70
N VAL A 438 14.99 -5.01 -17.80
CA VAL A 438 16.39 -4.68 -17.53
C VAL A 438 16.55 -3.71 -16.35
N ALA A 439 15.43 -3.27 -15.79
CA ALA A 439 15.33 -2.43 -14.61
C ALA A 439 14.06 -2.79 -13.83
N MET A 440 13.99 -2.38 -12.58
CA MET A 440 12.74 -2.39 -11.81
C MET A 440 11.90 -1.15 -12.13
N GLY A 441 10.65 -1.10 -11.66
CA GLY A 441 9.78 0.07 -11.85
C GLY A 441 8.33 -0.20 -11.39
N PRO A 442 7.39 0.66 -11.76
CA PRO A 442 5.96 0.39 -11.62
C PRO A 442 5.51 -0.60 -12.70
N ALA A 443 5.14 -1.82 -12.28
CA ALA A 443 4.69 -2.87 -13.19
C ALA A 443 3.25 -2.58 -13.67
N SER A 444 3.07 -2.08 -14.89
CA SER A 444 1.79 -1.99 -15.62
C SER A 444 2.08 -1.42 -17.01
N VAL A 445 1.21 -0.58 -17.57
CA VAL A 445 1.42 0.08 -18.88
C VAL A 445 2.73 0.88 -18.89
N ILE A 446 3.02 1.64 -17.82
CA ILE A 446 4.26 2.44 -17.68
C ILE A 446 5.52 1.56 -17.60
N GLY A 447 5.36 0.28 -17.26
CA GLY A 447 6.46 -0.67 -17.13
C GLY A 447 7.31 -0.83 -18.41
N PHE A 448 6.84 -0.37 -19.57
CA PHE A 448 7.59 -0.43 -20.84
C PHE A 448 8.97 0.25 -20.74
N ILE A 449 9.14 1.27 -19.89
CA ILE A 449 10.42 1.99 -19.74
C ILE A 449 11.48 1.07 -19.09
N SER A 450 11.05 0.08 -18.30
CA SER A 450 11.92 -0.91 -17.64
C SER A 450 12.23 -2.13 -18.54
N ILE A 451 11.67 -2.20 -19.75
CA ILE A 451 11.84 -3.30 -20.69
C ILE A 451 13.07 -3.07 -21.58
N ALA A 452 13.78 -4.15 -21.94
CA ALA A 452 14.85 -4.08 -22.92
C ALA A 452 14.35 -3.37 -24.20
N PRO A 453 15.05 -2.35 -24.72
CA PRO A 453 14.56 -1.52 -25.85
C PRO A 453 14.05 -2.31 -27.05
N LYS A 454 14.78 -3.37 -27.45
CA LYS A 454 14.39 -4.29 -28.54
C LYS A 454 13.06 -5.03 -28.33
N SER A 455 12.63 -5.18 -27.08
CA SER A 455 11.45 -5.95 -26.66
C SER A 455 10.24 -5.05 -26.35
N ILE A 456 10.40 -3.72 -26.31
CA ILE A 456 9.32 -2.77 -26.02
C ILE A 456 8.11 -2.95 -26.95
N PRO A 457 8.26 -3.09 -28.28
CA PRO A 457 7.09 -3.27 -29.15
C PRO A 457 6.29 -4.53 -28.81
N MET A 458 6.97 -5.63 -28.49
CA MET A 458 6.32 -6.90 -28.15
C MET A 458 5.72 -6.89 -26.75
N PHE A 459 6.32 -6.14 -25.81
CA PHE A 459 5.72 -5.84 -24.52
C PHE A 459 4.41 -5.06 -24.69
N MET A 460 4.42 -3.98 -25.49
CA MET A 460 3.24 -3.16 -25.73
C MET A 460 2.13 -3.95 -26.44
N LEU A 461 2.48 -4.77 -27.42
CA LEU A 461 1.53 -5.68 -28.08
C LEU A 461 0.89 -6.63 -27.07
N SER A 462 1.70 -7.25 -26.20
CA SER A 462 1.19 -8.15 -25.15
C SER A 462 0.29 -7.40 -24.17
N GLY A 463 0.64 -6.15 -23.82
CA GLY A 463 -0.17 -5.27 -22.99
C GLY A 463 -1.52 -4.93 -23.61
N VAL A 464 -1.54 -4.62 -24.91
CA VAL A 464 -2.79 -4.39 -25.67
C VAL A 464 -3.65 -5.67 -25.68
N VAL A 465 -3.05 -6.83 -25.90
CA VAL A 465 -3.76 -8.12 -25.82
C VAL A 465 -4.33 -8.35 -24.41
N SER A 466 -3.53 -8.11 -23.37
CA SER A 466 -3.96 -8.21 -21.98
C SER A 466 -5.18 -7.32 -21.68
N LEU A 467 -5.11 -6.06 -22.14
CA LEU A 467 -6.18 -5.07 -21.97
C LEU A 467 -7.44 -5.49 -22.72
N VAL A 468 -7.32 -5.83 -24.01
CA VAL A 468 -8.46 -6.18 -24.87
C VAL A 468 -9.14 -7.45 -24.37
N LEU A 469 -8.37 -8.48 -24.02
CA LEU A 469 -8.94 -9.73 -23.49
C LEU A 469 -9.54 -9.53 -22.10
N GLY A 470 -8.85 -8.82 -21.20
CA GLY A 470 -9.34 -8.54 -19.85
C GLY A 470 -10.66 -7.77 -19.87
N PHE A 471 -10.74 -6.74 -20.72
CA PHE A 471 -11.98 -6.00 -20.94
C PHE A 471 -13.05 -6.88 -21.60
N THR A 472 -12.76 -7.54 -22.72
CA THR A 472 -13.76 -8.25 -23.52
C THR A 472 -14.33 -9.47 -22.80
N PHE A 473 -13.47 -10.29 -22.17
CA PHE A 473 -13.93 -11.45 -21.40
C PHE A 473 -14.84 -11.01 -20.26
N THR A 474 -14.43 -10.00 -19.50
CA THR A 474 -15.24 -9.45 -18.41
C THR A 474 -16.52 -8.81 -18.91
N PHE A 475 -16.47 -8.05 -20.01
CA PHE A 475 -17.63 -7.35 -20.56
C PHE A 475 -18.67 -8.33 -21.13
N VAL A 476 -18.24 -9.34 -21.90
CA VAL A 476 -19.13 -10.34 -22.50
C VAL A 476 -19.72 -11.25 -21.43
N TYR A 477 -18.90 -11.74 -20.50
CA TYR A 477 -19.38 -12.59 -19.41
C TYR A 477 -20.27 -11.79 -18.45
N GLY A 478 -19.86 -10.57 -18.10
CA GLY A 478 -20.60 -9.66 -17.23
C GLY A 478 -21.93 -9.20 -17.84
N LYS A 479 -22.00 -8.97 -19.16
CA LYS A 479 -23.30 -8.72 -19.84
C LYS A 479 -24.28 -9.86 -19.64
N ARG A 480 -23.82 -11.12 -19.64
CA ARG A 480 -24.70 -12.28 -19.42
C ARG A 480 -25.06 -12.44 -17.95
N LYS A 481 -24.08 -12.30 -17.05
CA LYS A 481 -24.28 -12.51 -15.61
C LYS A 481 -25.06 -11.37 -14.93
N MET A 482 -24.73 -10.12 -15.25
CA MET A 482 -25.44 -8.94 -14.73
C MET A 482 -26.78 -8.70 -15.44
N ALA A 483 -27.00 -9.25 -16.64
CA ALA A 483 -28.36 -9.34 -17.19
C ALA A 483 -29.18 -10.44 -16.49
N PHE A 484 -28.54 -11.52 -16.02
CA PHE A 484 -29.22 -12.62 -15.32
C PHE A 484 -29.69 -12.20 -13.92
N GLU A 485 -28.88 -11.43 -13.18
CA GLU A 485 -29.28 -10.81 -11.89
C GLU A 485 -30.48 -9.85 -12.07
N ILE A 486 -30.65 -9.24 -13.25
CA ILE A 486 -31.82 -8.40 -13.58
C ILE A 486 -33.06 -9.25 -13.91
N THR A 487 -32.90 -10.50 -14.38
CA THR A 487 -34.03 -11.39 -14.69
C THR A 487 -34.53 -12.20 -13.49
N ASP A 488 -33.69 -12.56 -12.53
CA ASP A 488 -34.12 -13.32 -11.33
C ASP A 488 -34.84 -12.44 -10.29
N GLU A 489 -34.67 -11.12 -10.32
CA GLU A 489 -35.51 -10.18 -9.56
C GLU A 489 -36.78 -9.72 -10.30
N SER A 490 -36.99 -10.16 -11.56
CA SER A 490 -38.10 -9.66 -12.39
C SER A 490 -39.46 -10.35 -12.17
N SER A 491 -39.59 -11.22 -11.16
CA SER A 491 -40.88 -11.82 -10.81
C SER A 491 -41.23 -11.67 -9.33
N SER A 492 -41.34 -10.45 -8.83
CA SER A 492 -42.48 -10.06 -7.98
C SER A 492 -42.49 -8.56 -7.67
N GLN A 493 -43.63 -7.97 -8.06
CA GLN A 493 -44.20 -6.69 -7.61
C GLN A 493 -43.79 -5.43 -8.36
N GLU A 494 -44.55 -5.21 -9.43
CA GLU A 494 -45.26 -3.98 -9.80
C GLU A 494 -44.59 -2.62 -9.52
N ALA A 495 -44.33 -1.95 -10.64
CA ALA A 495 -44.09 -0.52 -10.71
C ALA A 495 -45.18 0.30 -10.01
N VAL A 496 -44.76 1.17 -9.11
CA VAL A 496 -45.39 2.48 -8.97
C VAL A 496 -44.34 3.53 -9.32
N ALA A 497 -44.54 4.16 -10.48
CA ALA A 497 -43.81 5.35 -10.85
C ALA A 497 -44.13 6.48 -9.87
N ILE A 498 -43.13 7.04 -9.21
CA ILE A 498 -43.20 8.42 -8.70
C ILE A 498 -41.84 9.09 -8.95
N ASN A 499 -41.81 9.90 -10.02
CA ASN A 499 -40.97 11.10 -10.05
C ASN A 499 -41.39 11.99 -8.89
N GLN A 500 -40.63 11.99 -7.79
CA GLN A 500 -40.50 13.14 -6.91
C GLN A 500 -39.06 13.18 -6.42
N SER A 501 -38.38 14.28 -6.75
CA SER A 501 -37.13 14.71 -6.13
C SER A 501 -37.22 14.56 -4.61
N PRO A 502 -36.21 14.00 -3.93
CA PRO A 502 -36.21 14.04 -2.48
C PRO A 502 -35.81 15.45 -2.06
N THR A 503 -36.83 16.28 -1.85
CA THR A 503 -36.67 17.50 -1.08
C THR A 503 -37.29 17.30 0.31
N GLN A 504 -36.42 17.53 1.30
CA GLN A 504 -36.69 17.96 2.67
C GLN A 504 -36.83 16.90 3.78
N GLY A 505 -35.79 16.93 4.61
CA GLY A 505 -35.66 16.25 5.90
C GLY A 505 -34.41 16.66 6.69
N THR A 506 -33.47 17.35 6.07
CA THR A 506 -32.40 18.20 6.63
C THR A 506 -32.31 19.41 5.69
N GLU A 507 -31.87 20.58 6.15
CA GLU A 507 -31.73 21.76 5.26
C GLU A 507 -31.02 21.36 3.96
N GLU A 508 -31.53 21.83 2.82
CA GLU A 508 -30.88 21.55 1.53
C GLU A 508 -29.42 22.01 1.62
N PRO A 509 -28.45 21.17 1.21
CA PRO A 509 -27.04 21.51 1.25
C PRO A 509 -26.78 22.71 0.34
N LYS A 510 -26.41 23.84 0.92
CA LYS A 510 -26.16 25.10 0.20
C LYS A 510 -24.68 25.25 -0.16
N ASP A 511 -24.41 26.16 -1.08
CA ASP A 511 -23.05 26.62 -1.35
C ASP A 511 -22.39 27.14 -0.05
N GLU A 512 -21.24 26.57 0.33
CA GLU A 512 -20.49 26.97 1.53
C GLU A 512 -18.97 26.95 1.28
N LEU A 513 -18.26 27.90 1.90
CA LEU A 513 -16.80 27.94 1.94
C LEU A 513 -16.28 27.48 3.31
N ILE A 514 -15.61 26.34 3.30
CA ILE A 514 -15.00 25.69 4.46
C ILE A 514 -13.56 26.21 4.58
N GLY A 515 -13.24 26.83 5.71
CA GLY A 515 -11.90 27.38 5.98
C GLY A 515 -10.94 26.32 6.53
N ALA A 516 -9.63 26.52 6.39
CA ALA A 516 -8.62 25.61 6.92
C ALA A 516 -8.70 25.48 8.45
N ALA A 517 -8.57 24.26 8.96
CA ALA A 517 -8.60 23.99 10.40
C ALA A 517 -7.25 24.24 11.10
N VAL A 518 -6.15 24.33 10.34
CA VAL A 518 -4.79 24.52 10.87
C VAL A 518 -3.94 25.30 9.87
N ALA A 519 -2.93 26.02 10.36
CA ALA A 519 -1.94 26.64 9.49
C ALA A 519 -1.02 25.55 8.91
N GLY A 520 -0.69 25.59 7.62
CA GLY A 520 0.23 24.59 7.07
C GLY A 520 0.28 24.52 5.56
N THR A 521 1.01 23.52 5.06
CA THR A 521 1.12 23.22 3.63
C THR A 521 -0.04 22.32 3.23
N VAL A 522 -0.72 22.66 2.14
CA VAL A 522 -1.85 21.87 1.63
C VAL A 522 -1.31 20.62 0.94
N VAL A 523 -1.83 19.46 1.32
CA VAL A 523 -1.43 18.14 0.80
C VAL A 523 -2.67 17.46 0.19
N PRO A 524 -2.62 17.03 -1.08
CA PRO A 524 -3.70 16.25 -1.68
C PRO A 524 -3.94 14.96 -0.88
N LEU A 525 -5.20 14.56 -0.69
CA LEU A 525 -5.52 13.35 0.08
C LEU A 525 -4.83 12.10 -0.47
N LYS A 526 -4.72 11.98 -1.79
CA LYS A 526 -4.02 10.88 -2.48
C LYS A 526 -2.56 10.68 -2.04
N ASP A 527 -1.93 11.70 -1.48
CA ASP A 527 -0.52 11.69 -1.05
C ASP A 527 -0.39 11.42 0.47
N VAL A 528 -1.50 11.12 1.15
CA VAL A 528 -1.54 10.73 2.57
C VAL A 528 -1.27 9.24 2.71
N GLU A 529 -0.44 8.85 3.68
CA GLU A 529 -0.04 7.46 3.95
C GLU A 529 -1.11 6.61 4.67
N ASP A 530 -2.40 6.83 4.36
CA ASP A 530 -3.53 5.99 4.80
C ASP A 530 -4.53 5.81 3.64
N GLN A 531 -4.83 4.55 3.33
CA GLN A 531 -5.65 4.21 2.16
C GLN A 531 -7.09 4.74 2.24
N VAL A 532 -7.68 4.95 3.42
CA VAL A 532 -9.08 5.40 3.49
C VAL A 532 -9.20 6.88 3.21
N PHE A 533 -8.23 7.67 3.68
CA PHE A 533 -8.15 9.08 3.30
C PHE A 533 -7.70 9.23 1.84
N ALA A 534 -6.68 8.49 1.40
CA ALA A 534 -6.12 8.61 0.05
C ALA A 534 -7.05 8.16 -1.08
N THR A 535 -8.01 7.27 -0.80
CA THR A 535 -9.01 6.82 -1.78
C THR A 535 -10.32 7.60 -1.72
N GLU A 536 -10.42 8.61 -0.84
CA GLU A 536 -11.63 9.45 -0.65
C GLU A 536 -12.91 8.65 -0.33
N VAL A 537 -12.79 7.40 0.12
CA VAL A 537 -13.94 6.53 0.44
C VAL A 537 -14.80 7.12 1.57
N MET A 538 -14.19 7.92 2.45
CA MET A 538 -14.87 8.65 3.52
C MET A 538 -15.48 9.99 3.10
N GLY A 539 -15.21 10.46 1.87
CA GLY A 539 -15.57 11.78 1.38
C GLY A 539 -14.39 12.47 0.71
N LYS A 540 -14.68 13.44 -0.15
CA LYS A 540 -13.70 14.36 -0.72
C LYS A 540 -13.18 15.32 0.35
N GLY A 541 -11.97 15.81 0.18
CA GLY A 541 -11.36 16.74 1.12
C GLY A 541 -9.89 16.99 0.83
N VAL A 542 -9.16 17.35 1.88
CA VAL A 542 -7.74 17.73 1.78
C VAL A 542 -7.01 17.38 3.08
N ALA A 543 -5.70 17.14 3.00
CA ALA A 543 -4.84 17.07 4.17
C ALA A 543 -4.01 18.35 4.28
N ILE A 544 -3.60 18.70 5.49
CA ILE A 544 -2.70 19.83 5.75
C ILE A 544 -1.53 19.28 6.55
N ASP A 545 -0.30 19.48 6.07
CA ASP A 545 0.91 19.29 6.90
C ASP A 545 1.04 20.54 7.79
N PRO A 546 0.75 20.43 9.09
CA PRO A 546 0.60 21.59 9.92
C PRO A 546 1.92 22.36 10.07
N SER A 547 1.82 23.63 10.45
CA SER A 547 2.92 24.50 10.88
C SER A 547 2.64 25.10 12.27
N SER A 548 1.43 24.90 12.79
CA SER A 548 0.98 25.30 14.12
C SER A 548 0.46 24.10 14.92
N ASN A 549 0.32 24.28 16.23
CA ASN A 549 -0.15 23.24 17.15
C ASN A 549 -1.65 23.39 17.47
N GLU A 550 -2.28 24.47 17.03
CA GLU A 550 -3.69 24.80 17.28
C GLU A 550 -4.61 24.34 16.14
N ILE A 551 -5.76 23.79 16.49
CA ILE A 551 -6.83 23.37 15.58
C ILE A 551 -8.05 24.28 15.79
N TYR A 552 -8.55 24.82 14.69
CA TYR A 552 -9.66 25.75 14.66
C TYR A 552 -10.87 25.17 13.92
N ALA A 553 -12.05 25.68 14.22
CA ALA A 553 -13.28 25.29 13.57
C ALA A 553 -13.29 25.80 12.11
N PRO A 554 -13.36 24.91 11.10
CA PRO A 554 -13.37 25.30 9.70
C PRO A 554 -14.68 25.96 9.23
N VAL A 555 -15.77 25.73 9.98
CA VAL A 555 -17.12 26.25 9.70
C VAL A 555 -17.83 26.63 11.01
N SER A 556 -18.92 27.39 10.90
CA SER A 556 -19.84 27.61 12.02
C SER A 556 -20.89 26.51 12.04
N GLY A 557 -21.10 25.88 13.19
CA GLY A 557 -21.98 24.70 13.26
C GLY A 557 -22.05 24.06 14.64
N VAL A 558 -22.59 22.84 14.68
CA VAL A 558 -22.68 22.01 15.87
C VAL A 558 -21.59 20.94 15.81
N LEU A 559 -20.84 20.76 16.90
CA LEU A 559 -19.94 19.63 17.05
C LEU A 559 -20.75 18.33 17.17
N THR A 560 -20.72 17.49 16.14
CA THR A 560 -21.37 16.18 16.13
C THR A 560 -20.47 15.09 16.67
N VAL A 561 -19.15 15.29 16.62
CA VAL A 561 -18.14 14.36 17.16
C VAL A 561 -17.06 15.14 17.92
N ALA A 562 -16.77 14.71 19.14
CA ALA A 562 -15.62 15.13 19.93
C ALA A 562 -15.23 13.94 20.83
N TYR A 563 -14.12 13.27 20.51
CA TYR A 563 -13.69 12.06 21.22
C TYR A 563 -12.94 12.37 22.52
N ASP A 564 -12.97 11.44 23.48
CA ASP A 564 -12.16 11.52 24.71
C ASP A 564 -10.65 11.51 24.43
N SER A 565 -10.24 10.87 23.32
CA SER A 565 -8.86 10.89 22.81
C SER A 565 -8.51 12.18 22.07
N LYS A 566 -9.45 13.14 21.90
CA LYS A 566 -9.24 14.53 21.44
C LYS A 566 -8.57 14.71 20.05
N HIS A 567 -8.41 13.63 19.30
CA HIS A 567 -7.69 13.59 18.03
C HIS A 567 -8.57 13.90 16.81
N ALA A 568 -9.90 14.03 16.97
CA ALA A 568 -10.79 14.35 15.85
C ALA A 568 -12.06 15.09 16.29
N TYR A 569 -12.56 15.93 15.38
CA TYR A 569 -13.78 16.72 15.52
C TYR A 569 -14.67 16.54 14.29
N GLY A 570 -15.94 16.22 14.52
CA GLY A 570 -16.98 16.23 13.49
C GLY A 570 -17.85 17.45 13.69
N ILE A 571 -18.09 18.22 12.63
CA ILE A 571 -18.87 19.45 12.69
C ILE A 571 -19.93 19.39 11.60
N GLN A 572 -21.19 19.56 11.98
CA GLN A 572 -22.27 19.82 11.04
C GLN A 572 -22.47 21.33 10.94
N SER A 573 -22.21 21.90 9.75
CA SER A 573 -22.39 23.32 9.50
C SER A 573 -23.87 23.71 9.52
N ALA A 574 -24.14 25.01 9.71
CA ALA A 574 -25.49 25.56 9.59
C ALA A 574 -26.05 25.46 8.16
N ASP A 575 -25.19 25.25 7.16
CA ASP A 575 -25.57 25.14 5.74
C ASP A 575 -25.57 23.69 5.23
N GLY A 576 -25.37 22.71 6.12
CA GLY A 576 -25.59 21.28 5.88
C GLY A 576 -24.33 20.46 5.59
N ALA A 577 -23.14 21.05 5.55
CA ALA A 577 -21.89 20.32 5.37
C ALA A 577 -21.52 19.53 6.63
N GLU A 578 -21.13 18.27 6.47
CA GLU A 578 -20.56 17.47 7.55
C GLU A 578 -19.03 17.39 7.35
N ILE A 579 -18.28 18.07 8.23
CA ILE A 579 -16.83 18.16 8.15
C ILE A 579 -16.21 17.31 9.25
N LEU A 580 -15.34 16.38 8.88
CA LEU A 580 -14.43 15.71 9.79
C LEU A 580 -13.06 16.37 9.74
N VAL A 581 -12.61 16.90 10.88
CA VAL A 581 -11.23 17.31 11.13
C VAL A 581 -10.56 16.21 11.95
N HIS A 582 -9.61 15.47 11.36
CA HIS A 582 -8.90 14.38 12.01
C HIS A 582 -7.41 14.70 12.10
N ILE A 583 -6.85 14.70 13.30
CA ILE A 583 -5.47 15.11 13.59
C ILE A 583 -4.57 13.87 13.58
N GLY A 584 -3.74 13.74 12.55
CA GLY A 584 -2.79 12.65 12.39
C GLY A 584 -3.41 11.30 12.01
N ILE A 585 -2.58 10.36 11.61
CA ILE A 585 -2.99 8.99 11.23
C ILE A 585 -2.76 8.07 12.43
N ASP A 586 -3.77 7.26 12.78
CA ASP A 586 -3.73 6.32 13.91
C ASP A 586 -3.44 6.96 15.29
N THR A 587 -3.52 8.29 15.42
CA THR A 587 -3.26 9.03 16.67
C THR A 587 -4.25 8.75 17.80
N VAL A 588 -5.36 8.07 17.52
CA VAL A 588 -6.27 7.54 18.54
C VAL A 588 -5.55 6.64 19.55
N GLU A 589 -4.49 5.95 19.10
CA GLU A 589 -3.66 5.06 19.93
C GLU A 589 -2.89 5.79 21.03
N LEU A 590 -2.72 7.11 20.91
CA LEU A 590 -2.14 7.95 21.96
C LEU A 590 -3.11 8.18 23.12
N LYS A 591 -4.36 7.72 23.04
CA LYS A 591 -5.36 7.76 24.13
C LYS A 591 -5.54 9.17 24.75
N GLY A 592 -5.41 10.21 23.93
CA GLY A 592 -5.50 11.60 24.35
C GLY A 592 -4.21 12.20 24.92
N GLU A 593 -3.13 11.42 25.03
CA GLU A 593 -1.81 11.98 25.28
C GLU A 593 -1.41 12.91 24.13
N HIS A 594 -0.77 14.02 24.48
CA HIS A 594 -0.34 15.05 23.53
C HIS A 594 -1.47 15.89 22.90
N PHE A 595 -2.72 15.70 23.30
CA PHE A 595 -3.87 16.49 22.87
C PHE A 595 -4.51 17.27 24.03
N ILE A 596 -4.90 18.53 23.75
CA ILE A 596 -5.61 19.40 24.68
C ILE A 596 -6.88 19.90 24.00
N SER A 597 -8.04 19.55 24.55
CA SER A 597 -9.34 20.06 24.13
C SER A 597 -10.34 19.92 25.26
N ASN A 598 -11.25 20.89 25.34
CA ASN A 598 -12.37 20.92 26.26
C ASN A 598 -13.72 20.87 25.54
N LYS A 599 -13.72 20.65 24.21
CA LYS A 599 -14.91 20.65 23.37
C LYS A 599 -15.76 19.40 23.59
N LYS A 600 -17.08 19.56 23.51
CA LYS A 600 -18.04 18.47 23.73
C LYS A 600 -19.01 18.35 22.55
N VAL A 601 -19.48 17.13 22.31
CA VAL A 601 -20.56 16.88 21.35
C VAL A 601 -21.80 17.70 21.73
N GLY A 602 -22.44 18.31 20.75
CA GLY A 602 -23.59 19.22 20.89
C GLY A 602 -23.23 20.69 21.13
N GLU A 603 -21.95 21.02 21.32
CA GLU A 603 -21.51 22.41 21.46
C GLU A 603 -21.57 23.16 20.12
N LEU A 604 -22.02 24.41 20.15
CA LEU A 604 -21.99 25.32 18.99
C LEU A 604 -20.59 25.94 18.87
N VAL A 605 -20.04 25.92 17.66
CA VAL A 605 -18.75 26.55 17.32
C VAL A 605 -18.93 27.54 16.17
N LYS A 606 -18.16 28.63 16.18
CA LYS A 606 -18.05 29.57 15.06
C LYS A 606 -16.80 29.28 14.26
N LYS A 607 -16.84 29.53 12.96
CA LYS A 607 -15.65 29.47 12.08
C LYS A 607 -14.52 30.30 12.70
N GLY A 608 -13.35 29.69 12.88
CA GLY A 608 -12.19 30.29 13.54
C GLY A 608 -12.12 30.12 15.06
N ASP A 609 -13.10 29.47 15.70
CA ASP A 609 -13.01 29.14 17.13
C ASP A 609 -11.95 28.07 17.37
N LEU A 610 -11.17 28.19 18.45
CA LEU A 610 -10.21 27.17 18.86
C LEU A 610 -10.96 25.90 19.31
N LEU A 611 -10.69 24.77 18.65
CA LEU A 611 -11.20 23.45 19.01
C LEU A 611 -10.27 22.72 19.99
N GLY A 612 -8.96 22.89 19.82
CA GLY A 612 -7.97 22.27 20.68
C GLY A 612 -6.54 22.50 20.18
N SER A 613 -5.58 21.86 20.83
CA SER A 613 -4.17 21.86 20.43
C SER A 613 -3.54 20.48 20.56
N PHE A 614 -2.45 20.25 19.83
CA PHE A 614 -1.71 18.99 19.80
C PHE A 614 -0.20 19.23 19.77
N ASP A 615 0.58 18.31 20.36
CA ASP A 615 2.05 18.39 20.40
C ASP A 615 2.65 17.56 19.27
N ARG A 616 2.95 18.24 18.16
CA ARG A 616 3.45 17.64 16.92
C ARG A 616 4.73 16.85 17.09
N ASP A 617 5.69 17.41 17.83
CA ASP A 617 7.00 16.78 18.01
C ASP A 617 6.87 15.47 18.78
N LYS A 618 5.96 15.43 19.77
CA LYS A 618 5.68 14.19 20.51
C LYS A 618 4.91 13.17 19.69
N ILE A 619 3.94 13.58 18.88
CA ILE A 619 3.22 12.68 17.96
C ILE A 619 4.20 12.04 16.97
N LYS A 620 5.08 12.83 16.35
CA LYS A 620 6.13 12.31 15.45
C LYS A 620 7.12 11.39 16.18
N SER A 621 7.53 11.77 17.40
CA SER A 621 8.43 10.95 18.23
C SER A 621 7.81 9.61 18.65
N ALA A 622 6.48 9.58 18.81
CA ALA A 622 5.73 8.36 19.06
C ALA A 622 5.50 7.50 17.79
N GLY A 623 5.95 7.97 16.63
CA GLY A 623 5.91 7.23 15.36
C GLY A 623 4.63 7.38 14.56
N TYR A 624 3.82 8.42 14.84
CA TYR A 624 2.56 8.70 14.14
C TYR A 624 2.70 9.91 13.20
N ASP A 625 1.94 9.90 12.10
CA ASP A 625 1.80 11.05 11.21
C ASP A 625 0.96 12.13 11.90
N ASP A 626 1.34 13.40 11.78
CA ASP A 626 0.66 14.56 12.37
C ASP A 626 -0.15 15.40 11.37
N LYS A 627 -0.24 15.00 10.11
CA LYS A 627 -1.07 15.67 9.09
C LYS A 627 -2.52 15.74 9.55
N VAL A 628 -3.17 16.87 9.29
CA VAL A 628 -4.57 17.11 9.65
C VAL A 628 -5.44 16.89 8.42
N MET A 629 -6.31 15.90 8.47
CA MET A 629 -7.27 15.61 7.41
C MET A 629 -8.54 16.43 7.62
N MET A 630 -9.01 17.08 6.56
CA MET A 630 -10.28 17.78 6.49
C MET A 630 -11.16 17.16 5.42
N ILE A 631 -12.22 16.45 5.82
CA ILE A 631 -13.04 15.64 4.93
C ILE A 631 -14.50 16.09 4.99
N VAL A 632 -15.14 16.28 3.84
CA VAL A 632 -16.59 16.49 3.75
C VAL A 632 -17.27 15.11 3.71
N THR A 633 -17.74 14.60 4.84
CA THR A 633 -18.20 13.21 4.97
C THR A 633 -19.50 12.94 4.23
N ASN A 634 -20.32 13.97 4.03
CA ASN A 634 -21.53 13.93 3.23
C ASN A 634 -21.33 14.44 1.79
N THR A 635 -20.13 14.29 1.21
CA THR A 635 -19.77 14.72 -0.16
C THR A 635 -20.86 14.44 -1.20
N LYS A 636 -21.56 13.31 -1.11
CA LYS A 636 -22.61 12.91 -2.08
C LYS A 636 -23.86 13.79 -2.06
N ALA A 637 -24.04 14.59 -1.02
CA ALA A 637 -25.14 15.55 -0.90
C ALA A 637 -24.90 16.81 -1.75
N TYR A 638 -23.67 17.03 -2.21
CA TYR A 638 -23.26 18.20 -2.99
C TYR A 638 -23.09 17.86 -4.48
N GLY A 639 -23.31 18.84 -5.35
CA GLY A 639 -23.03 18.75 -6.78
C GLY A 639 -21.53 18.70 -7.06
N ASP A 640 -20.74 19.45 -6.28
CA ASP A 640 -19.29 19.34 -6.26
C ASP A 640 -18.70 19.68 -4.87
N VAL A 641 -17.51 19.13 -4.62
CA VAL A 641 -16.65 19.47 -3.48
C VAL A 641 -15.25 19.68 -4.05
N ALA A 642 -14.80 20.92 -4.08
CA ALA A 642 -13.57 21.35 -4.71
C ALA A 642 -12.59 21.90 -3.67
N VAL A 643 -11.35 21.43 -3.71
CA VAL A 643 -10.26 22.02 -2.94
C VAL A 643 -9.74 23.23 -3.72
N LEU A 644 -9.66 24.38 -3.07
CA LEU A 644 -9.14 25.60 -3.67
C LEU A 644 -7.62 25.48 -3.85
N ASP A 645 -7.10 25.88 -5.00
CA ASP A 645 -5.67 25.78 -5.34
C ASP A 645 -4.85 26.75 -4.48
N LYS A 646 -4.28 26.22 -3.39
CA LYS A 646 -3.46 26.95 -2.42
C LYS A 646 -2.27 26.09 -2.01
N GLY A 647 -1.07 26.65 -2.01
CA GLY A 647 0.13 25.94 -1.54
C GLY A 647 0.22 25.84 -0.01
N SER A 648 -0.12 26.93 0.68
CA SER A 648 -0.17 27.01 2.15
C SER A 648 -1.38 27.81 2.59
N VAL A 649 -1.88 27.54 3.80
CA VAL A 649 -3.07 28.18 4.36
C VAL A 649 -2.88 28.64 5.79
N GLN A 650 -3.65 29.66 6.19
CA GLN A 650 -3.84 30.06 7.58
C GLN A 650 -5.19 29.58 8.12
N PRO A 651 -5.36 29.42 9.46
CA PRO A 651 -6.63 28.98 10.03
C PRO A 651 -7.78 29.91 9.65
N GLY A 652 -8.91 29.34 9.24
CA GLY A 652 -10.10 30.06 8.79
C GLY A 652 -10.04 30.55 7.35
N GLU A 653 -8.89 30.49 6.68
CA GLU A 653 -8.75 30.83 5.27
C GLU A 653 -9.48 29.79 4.40
N ASP A 654 -10.30 30.22 3.45
CA ASP A 654 -11.11 29.32 2.62
C ASP A 654 -10.24 28.29 1.87
N LEU A 655 -10.60 27.02 1.98
CA LEU A 655 -9.80 25.90 1.45
C LEU A 655 -10.65 24.87 0.70
N ILE A 656 -11.89 24.63 1.12
CA ILE A 656 -12.81 23.73 0.41
C ILE A 656 -14.08 24.51 0.07
N ALA A 657 -14.50 24.44 -1.18
CA ALA A 657 -15.80 24.92 -1.64
C ALA A 657 -16.73 23.72 -1.86
N VAL A 658 -17.90 23.77 -1.26
CA VAL A 658 -18.99 22.82 -1.54
C VAL A 658 -20.07 23.55 -2.32
N SER A 659 -20.59 22.92 -3.38
CA SER A 659 -21.61 23.53 -4.25
C SER A 659 -22.87 22.69 -4.31
N GLU A 660 -24.01 23.36 -4.22
CA GLU A 660 -25.35 22.78 -4.34
C GLU A 660 -25.52 22.08 -5.69
N ALA A 661 -26.26 20.97 -5.69
CA ALA A 661 -26.54 20.23 -6.90
C ALA A 661 -27.64 20.95 -7.71
N TYR A 662 -27.25 21.82 -8.67
CA TYR A 662 -28.20 22.40 -9.61
C TYR A 662 -28.81 21.29 -10.49
N GLY A 663 -30.10 21.00 -10.29
CA GLY A 663 -30.85 20.04 -11.09
C GLY A 663 -30.95 20.47 -12.54
N ASN A 664 -30.45 19.63 -13.45
CA ASN A 664 -30.86 19.55 -14.85
C ASN A 664 -31.43 18.16 -15.11
#